data_AF-A0A1Z8WQY6-F1
#
_entry.id   AF-A0A1Z8WQY6-F1
#
_cell.length_a   1.000
_cell.length_b   1.000
_cell.length_c   1.000
_cell.angle_alpha   90.00
_cell.angle_beta   90.00
_cell.angle_gamma   90.00
#
_symmetry.space_group_name_H-M   'P 1'
#
loop_
_entity.id
_entity.type
_entity.pdbx_description
1 polymer ?
#
loop_
_entity_poly.entity_id
_entity_poly.type
_entity_poly.pdbx_seq_one_letter_code
_entity_poly.pdbx_strand_id
1 'polypeptide(L)'
;MAEHFNIIIIGGGPGGLSATARAAEMGESHLLLEASPNIANTISKFQKGKHVMAEPAVLPIRSKIAFEAGTRETILDTWTENITAINANLKFNSEVQKIERDGNVFRIGTKDSQYTADNIVLSIGIQGNVRKLGVTGEDLEFVQYQLDDPDEYVDETIVVVGAGDAAIENALALSKNNKVIILNRRDEFARAKEGNLSAILSAIEKGVIECIYNANASKVTNIDKGEGSEHRLCFEVATKEESIEIECDRIIARLGALPPRKFLESCGIEFASDEPNSVPSVSGKYESNVKGLFIIGSLAGYPLIKQCVNQGYEVIEFICGRDVEPADESLLWDKIKCIPNVKNVNEGIEVIRSEVPTFSSLTPLQLREFLLDSDIYEADLGQTLIEYNDYTNTFFSIISGEVDIRLTPDDPNDTVSIGSGNFFGEMSLISGRRRSATITAGKNCIVIETPRRSMNKLINSVESVKRVINDTFISRAIKMHLAPGLDDEEISEVIASATLSEFKPNEIIFSEGDAGDSLHLIRSGSVTVSKIIGDKTTTLAYLPAGNYFGEMALLNDAPRSATIKTAVATETIVLQGKEFRRLLSKNPETKKKLEALSEARSLSNTTKKSGQGTDIVEFMMEQGLGEATDVLLIDESLCVRCDHCEKACAGTHGGSSMLDREAGPTVAGLHVPTSCRHCEHPHCMKDCPPDAIHRTADGEVYIADNCIGCGNCVRNCPYGVIQMAAIRKEPATPLWKQIIFGFDPYPETQDKDAPKKAVKCDMCKDLAGGPACVRACPTGAAIRVSPEEFITMKLQN
;
A
#
# COMPACT_ATOMS: atom_id res chain seq x y z
N MET A 1 -31.79 0.63 45.85
CA MET A 1 -30.34 0.33 45.92
C MET A 1 -29.92 -0.08 44.52
N ALA A 2 -28.79 0.43 44.03
CA ALA A 2 -28.25 -0.02 42.74
C ALA A 2 -27.95 -1.52 42.82
N GLU A 3 -28.34 -2.27 41.81
CA GLU A 3 -28.03 -3.71 41.73
C GLU A 3 -26.52 -3.90 41.56
N HIS A 4 -25.95 -4.91 42.20
CA HIS A 4 -24.50 -5.13 42.26
C HIS A 4 -24.11 -6.43 41.56
N PHE A 5 -23.05 -6.36 40.75
CA PHE A 5 -22.51 -7.49 39.98
C PHE A 5 -21.00 -7.59 40.18
N ASN A 6 -20.43 -8.81 40.09
CA ASN A 6 -18.97 -8.94 40.09
C ASN A 6 -18.37 -8.34 38.80
N ILE A 7 -19.07 -8.52 37.68
CA ILE A 7 -18.61 -8.14 36.34
C ILE A 7 -19.76 -7.48 35.56
N ILE A 8 -19.57 -6.25 35.10
CA ILE A 8 -20.44 -5.64 34.08
C ILE A 8 -19.72 -5.61 32.74
N ILE A 9 -20.35 -6.16 31.71
CA ILE A 9 -19.87 -6.12 30.33
C ILE A 9 -20.65 -5.05 29.58
N ILE A 10 -19.95 -4.10 28.94
CA ILE A 10 -20.57 -2.98 28.21
C ILE A 10 -20.32 -3.17 26.72
N GLY A 11 -21.40 -3.37 25.97
CA GLY A 11 -21.39 -3.67 24.53
C GLY A 11 -21.52 -5.16 24.24
N GLY A 12 -22.56 -5.53 23.49
CA GLY A 12 -22.88 -6.90 23.06
C GLY A 12 -22.32 -7.27 21.70
N GLY A 13 -21.14 -6.75 21.35
CA GLY A 13 -20.35 -7.24 20.22
C GLY A 13 -19.80 -8.65 20.45
N PRO A 14 -19.07 -9.24 19.47
CA PRO A 14 -18.52 -10.60 19.56
C PRO A 14 -17.71 -10.86 20.85
N GLY A 15 -16.84 -9.91 21.23
CA GLY A 15 -16.06 -10.02 22.46
C GLY A 15 -16.91 -9.94 23.72
N GLY A 16 -17.86 -9.02 23.77
CA GLY A 16 -18.81 -8.89 24.89
C GLY A 16 -19.71 -10.11 25.06
N LEU A 17 -20.20 -10.69 23.96
CA LEU A 17 -20.96 -11.94 23.98
C LEU A 17 -20.11 -13.09 24.51
N SER A 18 -18.85 -13.18 24.07
CA SER A 18 -17.93 -14.21 24.58
C SER A 18 -17.60 -14.04 26.06
N ALA A 19 -17.34 -12.81 26.51
CA ALA A 19 -17.11 -12.49 27.91
C ALA A 19 -18.35 -12.86 28.76
N THR A 20 -19.54 -12.54 28.27
CA THR A 20 -20.79 -12.88 28.96
C THR A 20 -21.00 -14.40 29.01
N ALA A 21 -20.77 -15.10 27.90
CA ALA A 21 -20.82 -16.55 27.85
C ALA A 21 -19.86 -17.19 28.85
N ARG A 22 -18.62 -16.69 28.93
CA ARG A 22 -17.61 -17.22 29.85
C ARG A 22 -17.95 -16.93 31.31
N ALA A 23 -18.42 -15.72 31.63
CA ALA A 23 -18.85 -15.37 32.98
C ALA A 23 -20.01 -16.26 33.45
N ALA A 24 -20.98 -16.53 32.57
CA ALA A 24 -22.09 -17.42 32.85
C ALA A 24 -21.65 -18.87 33.09
N GLU A 25 -20.72 -19.39 32.27
CA GLU A 25 -20.15 -20.74 32.47
C GLU A 25 -19.47 -20.92 33.82
N MET A 26 -18.85 -19.87 34.31
CA MET A 26 -18.15 -19.86 35.59
C MET A 26 -19.07 -19.65 36.78
N GLY A 27 -20.34 -19.31 36.55
CA GLY A 27 -21.28 -18.94 37.61
C GLY A 27 -20.97 -17.58 38.25
N GLU A 28 -20.26 -16.69 37.55
CA GLU A 28 -19.96 -15.34 38.04
C GLU A 28 -21.20 -14.45 38.00
N SER A 29 -21.36 -13.57 39.00
CA SER A 29 -22.40 -12.54 38.99
C SER A 29 -22.10 -11.52 37.90
N HIS A 30 -22.88 -11.52 36.82
CA HIS A 30 -22.62 -10.69 35.65
C HIS A 30 -23.88 -10.02 35.08
N LEU A 31 -23.67 -8.95 34.32
CA LEU A 31 -24.69 -8.30 33.50
C LEU A 31 -24.04 -7.69 32.24
N LEU A 32 -24.58 -8.03 31.07
CA LEU A 32 -24.27 -7.34 29.81
C LEU A 32 -25.24 -6.20 29.56
N LEU A 33 -24.70 -5.01 29.27
CA LEU A 33 -25.46 -3.82 28.87
C LEU A 33 -25.19 -3.50 27.39
N GLU A 34 -26.24 -3.58 26.56
CA GLU A 34 -26.18 -3.23 25.13
C GLU A 34 -27.06 -2.02 24.85
N ALA A 35 -26.51 -1.05 24.11
CA ALA A 35 -27.20 0.16 23.71
C ALA A 35 -28.26 -0.11 22.63
N SER A 36 -28.03 -1.06 21.73
CA SER A 36 -28.99 -1.46 20.68
C SER A 36 -30.09 -2.40 21.20
N PRO A 37 -31.17 -2.58 20.42
CA PRO A 37 -32.20 -3.58 20.71
C PRO A 37 -31.76 -5.03 20.42
N ASN A 38 -30.63 -5.23 19.75
CA ASN A 38 -30.12 -6.53 19.32
C ASN A 38 -28.65 -6.72 19.71
N ILE A 39 -28.19 -7.98 19.75
CA ILE A 39 -26.77 -8.31 19.91
C ILE A 39 -25.98 -7.94 18.64
N ALA A 40 -24.66 -7.84 18.79
CA ALA A 40 -23.70 -7.69 17.70
C ALA A 40 -24.05 -6.57 16.71
N ASN A 41 -24.44 -5.40 17.22
CA ASN A 41 -24.95 -4.26 16.45
C ASN A 41 -24.10 -3.88 15.22
N THR A 42 -22.78 -3.98 15.35
CA THR A 42 -21.87 -3.70 14.21
C THR A 42 -22.11 -4.68 13.06
N ILE A 43 -22.26 -5.97 13.36
CA ILE A 43 -22.44 -7.03 12.36
C ILE A 43 -23.88 -7.03 11.86
N SER A 44 -24.87 -6.74 12.71
CA SER A 44 -26.25 -6.56 12.24
C SER A 44 -26.38 -5.42 11.22
N LYS A 45 -25.51 -4.41 11.31
CA LYS A 45 -25.39 -3.28 10.38
C LYS A 45 -24.50 -3.54 9.17
N PHE A 46 -23.96 -4.74 9.02
CA PHE A 46 -23.39 -5.14 7.73
C PHE A 46 -24.49 -5.26 6.71
N GLN A 47 -24.17 -5.08 5.43
CA GLN A 47 -25.17 -5.26 4.38
C GLN A 47 -25.71 -6.69 4.38
N LYS A 48 -26.98 -6.85 4.01
CA LYS A 48 -27.67 -8.13 3.91
C LYS A 48 -26.95 -9.12 3.01
N GLY A 49 -26.88 -10.37 3.47
CA GLY A 49 -26.18 -11.45 2.77
C GLY A 49 -24.67 -11.31 2.74
N LYS A 50 -24.06 -10.32 3.41
CA LYS A 50 -22.61 -10.18 3.49
C LYS A 50 -21.99 -11.46 4.03
N HIS A 51 -21.03 -12.01 3.31
CA HIS A 51 -20.20 -13.11 3.79
C HIS A 51 -19.10 -12.57 4.71
N VAL A 52 -19.01 -13.07 5.93
CA VAL A 52 -18.03 -12.67 6.94
C VAL A 52 -17.04 -13.81 7.12
N MET A 53 -15.76 -13.50 6.92
CA MET A 53 -14.67 -14.48 7.03
C MET A 53 -14.22 -14.67 8.48
N ALA A 54 -13.91 -15.91 8.86
CA ALA A 54 -13.34 -16.26 10.16
C ALA A 54 -11.79 -16.31 10.11
N GLU A 55 -11.18 -15.16 9.85
CA GLU A 55 -9.72 -15.01 9.76
C GLU A 55 -9.07 -14.63 11.11
N PRO A 56 -7.81 -15.05 11.34
CA PRO A 56 -7.06 -16.03 10.55
C PRO A 56 -7.55 -17.46 10.82
N ALA A 57 -7.54 -18.32 9.80
CA ALA A 57 -8.06 -19.69 9.90
C ALA A 57 -7.36 -20.52 10.99
N VAL A 58 -6.06 -20.30 11.16
CA VAL A 58 -5.18 -21.00 12.11
C VAL A 58 -5.48 -20.72 13.59
N LEU A 59 -6.15 -19.60 13.90
CA LEU A 59 -6.45 -19.24 15.29
C LEU A 59 -7.61 -20.11 15.80
N PRO A 60 -7.53 -20.74 16.98
CA PRO A 60 -8.66 -21.49 17.55
C PRO A 60 -9.74 -20.55 18.10
N ILE A 61 -10.99 -21.02 18.21
CA ILE A 61 -12.05 -20.37 19.00
C ILE A 61 -12.18 -21.11 20.33
N ARG A 62 -12.05 -20.40 21.45
CA ARG A 62 -12.17 -20.99 22.81
C ARG A 62 -13.48 -20.70 23.52
N SER A 63 -14.25 -19.75 22.99
CA SER A 63 -15.56 -19.36 23.51
C SER A 63 -16.64 -20.37 23.10
N LYS A 64 -17.72 -20.50 23.90
CA LYS A 64 -18.97 -21.13 23.46
C LYS A 64 -19.77 -20.31 22.45
N ILE A 65 -19.42 -19.04 22.27
CA ILE A 65 -19.90 -18.26 21.13
C ILE A 65 -19.12 -18.75 19.91
N ALA A 66 -19.73 -19.65 19.15
CA ALA A 66 -19.12 -20.23 17.96
C ALA A 66 -18.96 -19.16 16.88
N PHE A 67 -17.86 -19.21 16.11
CA PHE A 67 -17.67 -18.30 14.99
C PHE A 67 -16.95 -19.02 13.85
N GLU A 68 -17.69 -19.21 12.77
CA GLU A 68 -17.22 -19.75 11.50
C GLU A 68 -17.56 -18.78 10.36
N ALA A 69 -16.91 -18.95 9.22
CA ALA A 69 -17.20 -18.12 8.05
C ALA A 69 -18.63 -18.42 7.57
N GLY A 70 -19.41 -17.37 7.29
CA GLY A 70 -20.82 -17.51 6.96
C GLY A 70 -21.46 -16.20 6.56
N THR A 71 -22.75 -16.22 6.20
CA THR A 71 -23.50 -14.97 5.97
C THR A 71 -23.73 -14.24 7.29
N ARG A 72 -23.91 -12.92 7.21
CA ARG A 72 -24.33 -12.05 8.32
C ARG A 72 -25.45 -12.69 9.14
N GLU A 73 -26.49 -13.16 8.47
CA GLU A 73 -27.68 -13.74 9.09
C GLU A 73 -27.35 -15.04 9.83
N THR A 74 -26.66 -15.98 9.19
CA THR A 74 -26.28 -17.26 9.83
C THR A 74 -25.43 -17.04 11.08
N ILE A 75 -24.51 -16.07 11.06
CA ILE A 75 -23.68 -15.74 12.22
C ILE A 75 -24.52 -15.15 13.36
N LEU A 76 -25.41 -14.21 13.05
CA LEU A 76 -26.28 -13.58 14.05
C LEU A 76 -27.26 -14.59 14.67
N ASP A 77 -27.84 -15.47 13.86
CA ASP A 77 -28.74 -16.55 14.31
C ASP A 77 -27.97 -17.49 15.26
N THR A 78 -26.78 -17.95 14.84
CA THR A 78 -25.93 -18.83 15.66
C THR A 78 -25.58 -18.18 17.01
N TRP A 79 -25.18 -16.90 17.02
CA TRP A 79 -24.84 -16.21 18.26
C TRP A 79 -26.05 -15.99 19.16
N THR A 80 -27.22 -15.72 18.57
CA THR A 80 -28.48 -15.58 19.30
C THR A 80 -28.88 -16.91 19.95
N GLU A 81 -28.78 -18.02 19.22
CA GLU A 81 -29.03 -19.35 19.77
C GLU A 81 -28.05 -19.70 20.89
N ASN A 82 -26.75 -19.46 20.68
CA ASN A 82 -25.71 -19.76 21.67
C ASN A 82 -25.93 -18.99 22.97
N ILE A 83 -26.16 -17.67 22.89
CA ILE A 83 -26.31 -16.84 24.09
C ILE A 83 -27.61 -17.14 24.84
N THR A 84 -28.69 -17.46 24.10
CA THR A 84 -29.97 -17.86 24.69
C THR A 84 -29.84 -19.20 25.41
N ALA A 85 -29.14 -20.18 24.81
CA ALA A 85 -28.92 -21.49 25.41
C ALA A 85 -28.08 -21.43 26.71
N ILE A 86 -27.20 -20.43 26.82
CA ILE A 86 -26.38 -20.20 28.02
C ILE A 86 -27.21 -19.56 29.16
N ASN A 87 -28.38 -18.99 28.86
CA ASN A 87 -29.21 -18.26 29.82
C ASN A 87 -28.44 -17.11 30.52
N ALA A 88 -27.66 -16.37 29.72
CA ALA A 88 -26.86 -15.24 30.18
C ALA A 88 -27.71 -14.05 30.60
N ASN A 89 -27.21 -13.23 31.54
CA ASN A 89 -27.89 -12.02 31.99
C ASN A 89 -27.53 -10.82 31.11
N LEU A 90 -28.50 -10.33 30.33
CA LEU A 90 -28.31 -9.26 29.35
C LEU A 90 -29.47 -8.29 29.34
N LYS A 91 -29.17 -7.01 29.11
CA LYS A 91 -30.15 -5.94 28.98
C LYS A 91 -29.86 -5.08 27.74
N PHE A 92 -30.84 -5.04 26.85
CA PHE A 92 -30.84 -4.21 25.64
C PHE A 92 -31.36 -2.80 25.90
N ASN A 93 -31.20 -1.91 24.92
CA ASN A 93 -31.62 -0.51 25.00
C ASN A 93 -31.10 0.20 26.28
N SER A 94 -29.91 -0.19 26.73
CA SER A 94 -29.31 0.20 28.00
C SER A 94 -27.94 0.83 27.74
N GLU A 95 -27.93 1.99 27.09
CA GLU A 95 -26.72 2.75 26.83
C GLU A 95 -26.10 3.25 28.15
N VAL A 96 -24.82 2.93 28.35
CA VAL A 96 -24.04 3.44 29.47
C VAL A 96 -23.56 4.85 29.14
N GLN A 97 -23.97 5.81 29.97
CA GLN A 97 -23.66 7.23 29.78
C GLN A 97 -22.53 7.70 30.70
N LYS A 98 -22.34 7.01 31.82
CA LYS A 98 -21.38 7.42 32.85
C LYS A 98 -20.83 6.22 33.61
N ILE A 99 -19.53 6.22 33.87
CA ILE A 99 -18.85 5.29 34.75
C ILE A 99 -18.05 6.12 35.75
N GLU A 100 -18.28 5.89 37.04
CA GLU A 100 -17.53 6.55 38.11
C GLU A 100 -16.97 5.50 39.06
N ARG A 101 -15.78 5.75 39.59
CA ARG A 101 -15.19 4.88 40.61
C ARG A 101 -15.49 5.43 41.99
N ASP A 102 -16.04 4.61 42.88
CA ASP A 102 -16.23 4.91 44.30
C ASP A 102 -15.53 3.84 45.15
N GLY A 103 -14.33 4.16 45.61
CA GLY A 103 -13.45 3.21 46.29
C GLY A 103 -13.06 2.04 45.38
N ASN A 104 -13.46 0.83 45.78
CA ASN A 104 -13.16 -0.42 45.06
C ASN A 104 -14.26 -0.83 44.07
N VAL A 105 -15.36 -0.08 43.99
CA VAL A 105 -16.53 -0.43 43.19
C VAL A 105 -16.80 0.64 42.15
N PHE A 106 -17.23 0.25 40.96
CA PHE A 106 -17.70 1.15 39.92
C PHE A 106 -19.20 1.43 40.08
N ARG A 107 -19.62 2.67 39.80
CA ARG A 107 -21.01 3.08 39.59
C ARG A 107 -21.24 3.29 38.11
N ILE A 108 -22.19 2.56 37.53
CA ILE A 108 -22.51 2.58 36.11
C ILE A 108 -23.91 3.18 35.96
N GLY A 109 -24.00 4.30 35.25
CA GLY A 109 -25.26 4.98 34.98
C GLY A 109 -25.73 4.74 33.54
N THR A 110 -26.98 4.30 33.38
CA THR A 110 -27.73 4.37 32.13
C THR A 110 -28.81 5.43 32.25
N LYS A 111 -29.55 5.70 31.16
CA LYS A 111 -30.66 6.65 31.16
C LYS A 111 -31.72 6.33 32.24
N ASP A 112 -32.04 5.05 32.41
CA ASP A 112 -33.18 4.60 33.21
C ASP A 112 -32.78 3.80 34.47
N SER A 113 -31.50 3.54 34.69
CA SER A 113 -31.04 2.65 35.77
C SER A 113 -29.62 2.99 36.26
N GLN A 114 -29.30 2.52 37.48
CA GLN A 114 -27.95 2.58 38.04
C GLN A 114 -27.55 1.22 38.56
N TYR A 115 -26.30 0.84 38.28
CA TYR A 115 -25.69 -0.42 38.69
C TYR A 115 -24.37 -0.17 39.40
N THR A 116 -23.89 -1.19 40.11
CA THR A 116 -22.54 -1.21 40.65
C THR A 116 -21.82 -2.48 40.26
N ALA A 117 -20.49 -2.40 40.08
CA ALA A 117 -19.69 -3.60 39.82
C ALA A 117 -18.27 -3.50 40.34
N ASP A 118 -17.67 -4.66 40.65
CA ASP A 118 -16.25 -4.75 41.02
C ASP A 118 -15.35 -4.58 39.80
N ASN A 119 -15.75 -5.17 38.66
CA ASN A 119 -15.01 -5.12 37.41
C ASN A 119 -15.90 -4.71 36.23
N ILE A 120 -15.31 -4.03 35.25
CA ILE A 120 -15.96 -3.63 34.00
C ILE A 120 -15.17 -4.19 32.81
N VAL A 121 -15.87 -4.77 31.84
CA VAL A 121 -15.32 -5.12 30.52
C VAL A 121 -15.94 -4.22 29.46
N LEU A 122 -15.17 -3.31 28.89
CA LEU A 122 -15.57 -2.47 27.76
C LEU A 122 -15.35 -3.22 26.44
N SER A 123 -16.45 -3.62 25.79
CA SER A 123 -16.49 -4.25 24.47
C SER A 123 -17.36 -3.45 23.49
N ILE A 124 -17.35 -2.12 23.58
CA ILE A 124 -18.18 -1.21 22.79
C ILE A 124 -17.70 -1.03 21.34
N GLY A 125 -16.51 -1.53 21.01
CA GLY A 125 -15.89 -1.34 19.70
C GLY A 125 -15.68 0.14 19.34
N ILE A 126 -15.59 0.45 18.06
CA ILE A 126 -15.43 1.83 17.56
C ILE A 126 -16.59 2.27 16.65
N GLN A 127 -17.41 1.34 16.16
CA GLN A 127 -18.42 1.60 15.13
C GLN A 127 -19.64 2.39 15.61
N GLY A 128 -19.77 2.62 16.93
CA GLY A 128 -20.73 3.57 17.47
C GLY A 128 -20.39 5.04 17.16
N ASN A 129 -19.15 5.33 16.77
CA ASN A 129 -18.64 6.68 16.52
C ASN A 129 -18.00 6.76 15.12
N VAL A 130 -18.84 6.65 14.09
CA VAL A 130 -18.42 6.70 12.68
C VAL A 130 -17.86 8.06 12.30
N ARG A 131 -16.88 8.07 11.38
CA ARG A 131 -16.38 9.31 10.77
C ARG A 131 -17.46 9.88 9.86
N LYS A 132 -17.77 11.16 10.04
CA LYS A 132 -18.68 11.91 9.16
C LYS A 132 -17.93 12.58 8.00
N LEU A 133 -18.66 13.07 7.00
CA LEU A 133 -18.06 13.76 5.85
C LEU A 133 -17.34 15.05 6.26
N GLY A 134 -17.84 15.74 7.28
CA GLY A 134 -17.29 16.99 7.80
C GLY A 134 -17.56 18.19 6.91
N VAL A 135 -18.67 18.17 6.17
CA VAL A 135 -19.03 19.19 5.17
C VAL A 135 -20.45 19.70 5.38
N THR A 136 -20.75 20.90 4.86
CA THR A 136 -22.12 21.40 4.83
C THR A 136 -23.03 20.43 4.06
N GLY A 137 -24.19 20.10 4.64
CA GLY A 137 -25.16 19.16 4.05
C GLY A 137 -24.93 17.69 4.44
N GLU A 138 -23.97 17.39 5.32
CA GLU A 138 -23.67 16.02 5.74
C GLU A 138 -24.78 15.31 6.55
N ASP A 139 -25.73 16.07 7.10
CA ASP A 139 -26.87 15.58 7.88
C ASP A 139 -28.19 15.58 7.07
N LEU A 140 -28.12 15.79 5.75
CA LEU A 140 -29.28 15.64 4.87
C LEU A 140 -29.79 14.19 4.88
N GLU A 141 -31.10 14.01 4.74
CA GLU A 141 -31.79 12.71 4.88
C GLU A 141 -31.20 11.58 4.02
N PHE A 142 -30.78 11.90 2.80
CA PHE A 142 -30.22 10.95 1.82
C PHE A 142 -28.69 10.85 1.86
N VAL A 143 -28.06 11.42 2.89
CA VAL A 143 -26.65 11.22 3.22
C VAL A 143 -26.56 10.21 4.37
N GLN A 144 -26.19 8.99 4.03
CA GLN A 144 -26.17 7.85 4.94
C GLN A 144 -24.74 7.40 5.23
N TYR A 145 -24.53 6.85 6.43
CA TYR A 145 -23.22 6.32 6.86
C TYR A 145 -23.21 4.80 6.98
N GLN A 146 -24.34 4.17 6.67
CA GLN A 146 -24.60 2.73 6.77
C GLN A 146 -25.46 2.32 5.57
N LEU A 147 -25.41 1.03 5.24
CA LEU A 147 -26.21 0.39 4.20
C LEU A 147 -26.70 -0.93 4.76
N ASP A 148 -28.01 -1.12 4.88
CA ASP A 148 -28.60 -2.34 5.42
C ASP A 148 -28.92 -3.34 4.30
N ASP A 149 -29.80 -3.01 3.37
CA ASP A 149 -30.12 -3.86 2.23
C ASP A 149 -29.83 -3.13 0.89
N PRO A 150 -28.82 -3.55 0.12
CA PRO A 150 -28.53 -2.96 -1.18
C PRO A 150 -29.66 -3.20 -2.20
N ASP A 151 -30.48 -4.23 -2.02
CA ASP A 151 -31.57 -4.56 -2.94
C ASP A 151 -32.83 -3.70 -2.71
N GLU A 152 -32.86 -2.87 -1.66
CA GLU A 152 -33.94 -1.87 -1.42
C GLU A 152 -33.86 -0.68 -2.39
N TYR A 153 -32.71 -0.47 -3.03
CA TYR A 153 -32.47 0.66 -3.93
C TYR A 153 -32.42 0.16 -5.38
N VAL A 154 -33.23 0.78 -6.24
CA VAL A 154 -33.36 0.42 -7.65
C VAL A 154 -33.42 1.70 -8.49
N ASP A 155 -32.68 1.71 -9.60
CA ASP A 155 -32.63 2.82 -10.56
C ASP A 155 -32.18 4.17 -9.95
N GLU A 156 -31.46 4.16 -8.82
CA GLU A 156 -30.84 5.35 -8.23
C GLU A 156 -29.43 5.61 -8.78
N THR A 157 -29.00 6.88 -8.76
CA THR A 157 -27.59 7.28 -8.85
C THR A 157 -27.04 7.46 -7.44
N ILE A 158 -26.15 6.56 -7.02
CA ILE A 158 -25.64 6.50 -5.64
C ILE A 158 -24.14 6.76 -5.60
N VAL A 159 -23.72 7.73 -4.79
CA VAL A 159 -22.29 7.99 -4.54
C VAL A 159 -21.85 7.29 -3.26
N VAL A 160 -20.92 6.34 -3.38
CA VAL A 160 -20.30 5.67 -2.23
C VAL A 160 -18.98 6.35 -1.89
N VAL A 161 -18.84 6.91 -0.70
CA VAL A 161 -17.61 7.61 -0.28
C VAL A 161 -16.75 6.71 0.60
N GLY A 162 -15.57 6.33 0.10
CA GLY A 162 -14.61 5.52 0.84
C GLY A 162 -13.84 4.52 -0.03
N ALA A 163 -12.73 4.02 0.50
CA ALA A 163 -11.80 3.14 -0.21
C ALA A 163 -11.36 1.91 0.61
N GLY A 164 -12.10 1.59 1.68
CA GLY A 164 -11.91 0.36 2.44
C GLY A 164 -12.88 -0.73 1.99
N ASP A 165 -12.69 -1.96 2.47
CA ASP A 165 -13.52 -3.12 2.11
C ASP A 165 -15.02 -2.85 2.23
N ALA A 166 -15.47 -2.21 3.31
CA ALA A 166 -16.88 -1.92 3.51
C ALA A 166 -17.46 -0.90 2.51
N ALA A 167 -16.64 -0.01 1.94
CA ALA A 167 -17.08 0.89 0.88
C ALA A 167 -17.18 0.14 -0.46
N ILE A 168 -16.16 -0.67 -0.75
CA ILE A 168 -16.06 -1.48 -1.96
C ILE A 168 -17.22 -2.49 -2.04
N GLU A 169 -17.46 -3.23 -0.97
CA GLU A 169 -18.54 -4.23 -0.89
C GLU A 169 -19.92 -3.60 -1.08
N ASN A 170 -20.15 -2.41 -0.50
CA ASN A 170 -21.38 -1.65 -0.68
C ASN A 170 -21.55 -1.20 -2.14
N ALA A 171 -20.49 -0.64 -2.73
CA ALA A 171 -20.52 -0.18 -4.12
C ALA A 171 -20.81 -1.33 -5.10
N LEU A 172 -20.13 -2.47 -4.91
CA LEU A 172 -20.36 -3.69 -5.70
C LEU A 172 -21.79 -4.22 -5.54
N ALA A 173 -22.31 -4.26 -4.32
CA ALA A 173 -23.67 -4.75 -4.08
C ALA A 173 -24.74 -3.85 -4.71
N LEU A 174 -24.60 -2.52 -4.55
CA LEU A 174 -25.55 -1.54 -5.12
C LEU A 174 -25.51 -1.50 -6.65
N SER A 175 -24.34 -1.75 -7.26
CA SER A 175 -24.15 -1.67 -8.71
C SER A 175 -24.97 -2.69 -9.53
N LYS A 176 -25.59 -3.67 -8.85
CA LYS A 176 -26.50 -4.63 -9.50
C LYS A 176 -27.76 -3.98 -10.06
N ASN A 177 -28.29 -2.97 -9.35
CA ASN A 177 -29.59 -2.35 -9.64
C ASN A 177 -29.50 -0.83 -9.80
N ASN A 178 -28.32 -0.22 -9.63
CA ASN A 178 -28.14 1.23 -9.52
C ASN A 178 -26.93 1.70 -10.33
N LYS A 179 -26.93 2.99 -10.70
CA LYS A 179 -25.72 3.67 -11.18
C LYS A 179 -24.88 4.07 -9.97
N VAL A 180 -23.69 3.48 -9.83
CA VAL A 180 -22.83 3.71 -8.66
C VAL A 180 -21.58 4.48 -9.04
N ILE A 181 -21.26 5.51 -8.25
CA ILE A 181 -20.01 6.26 -8.31
C ILE A 181 -19.28 6.05 -6.98
N ILE A 182 -18.04 5.57 -6.99
CA ILE A 182 -17.21 5.44 -5.79
C ILE A 182 -16.20 6.60 -5.71
N LEU A 183 -16.13 7.25 -4.55
CA LEU A 183 -15.24 8.38 -4.29
C LEU A 183 -14.05 7.94 -3.43
N ASN A 184 -12.84 8.04 -3.99
CA ASN A 184 -11.59 7.72 -3.30
C ASN A 184 -10.71 8.97 -3.12
N ARG A 185 -10.25 9.21 -1.88
CA ARG A 185 -9.37 10.34 -1.54
C ARG A 185 -7.94 10.18 -2.06
N ARG A 186 -7.55 8.97 -2.42
CA ARG A 186 -6.22 8.62 -2.96
C ARG A 186 -6.36 8.13 -4.40
N ASP A 187 -5.24 7.78 -5.01
CA ASP A 187 -5.14 7.20 -6.35
C ASP A 187 -5.15 5.66 -6.36
N GLU A 188 -5.16 5.04 -5.19
CA GLU A 188 -5.23 3.58 -5.01
C GLU A 188 -6.16 3.16 -3.85
N PHE A 189 -6.60 1.90 -3.86
CA PHE A 189 -7.35 1.26 -2.78
C PHE A 189 -6.41 0.56 -1.78
N ALA A 190 -5.43 1.29 -1.24
CA ALA A 190 -4.33 0.75 -0.41
C ALA A 190 -4.74 -0.12 0.80
N ARG A 191 -5.98 0.04 1.28
CA ARG A 191 -6.51 -0.65 2.46
C ARG A 191 -7.42 -1.84 2.13
N ALA A 192 -7.72 -2.07 0.85
CA ALA A 192 -8.61 -3.14 0.43
C ALA A 192 -7.91 -4.51 0.54
N LYS A 193 -8.70 -5.53 0.88
CA LYS A 193 -8.28 -6.92 0.71
C LYS A 193 -8.17 -7.25 -0.77
N GLU A 194 -7.22 -8.11 -1.11
CA GLU A 194 -6.93 -8.51 -2.50
C GLU A 194 -8.19 -8.91 -3.27
N GLY A 195 -9.05 -9.77 -2.70
CA GLY A 195 -10.31 -10.15 -3.36
C GLY A 195 -11.25 -8.96 -3.63
N ASN A 196 -11.37 -8.02 -2.68
CA ASN A 196 -12.18 -6.81 -2.85
C ASN A 196 -11.53 -5.82 -3.82
N LEU A 197 -10.21 -5.69 -3.78
CA LEU A 197 -9.41 -4.88 -4.70
C LEU A 197 -9.62 -5.35 -6.15
N SER A 198 -9.45 -6.64 -6.41
CA SER A 198 -9.68 -7.23 -7.73
C SER A 198 -11.13 -7.02 -8.19
N ALA A 199 -12.10 -7.18 -7.29
CA ALA A 199 -13.52 -7.00 -7.60
C ALA A 199 -13.87 -5.54 -7.96
N ILE A 200 -13.43 -4.56 -7.16
CA ILE A 200 -13.73 -3.14 -7.44
C ILE A 200 -13.05 -2.66 -8.71
N LEU A 201 -11.78 -3.02 -8.91
CA LEU A 201 -11.05 -2.67 -10.14
C LEU A 201 -11.72 -3.29 -11.37
N SER A 202 -12.24 -4.52 -11.26
CA SER A 202 -13.01 -5.14 -12.36
C SER A 202 -14.32 -4.41 -12.66
N ALA A 203 -15.05 -3.99 -11.61
CA ALA A 203 -16.29 -3.26 -11.79
C ALA A 203 -16.06 -1.87 -12.40
N ILE A 204 -14.99 -1.19 -11.99
CA ILE A 204 -14.58 0.10 -12.56
C ILE A 204 -14.20 -0.06 -14.03
N GLU A 205 -13.38 -1.05 -14.36
CA GLU A 205 -13.01 -1.31 -15.76
C GLU A 205 -14.23 -1.53 -16.65
N LYS A 206 -15.16 -2.36 -16.19
CA LYS A 206 -16.35 -2.74 -16.97
C LYS A 206 -17.35 -1.58 -17.10
N GLY A 207 -17.08 -0.41 -16.50
CA GLY A 207 -18.00 0.71 -16.45
C GLY A 207 -19.25 0.44 -15.61
N VAL A 208 -19.23 -0.62 -14.77
CA VAL A 208 -20.32 -0.96 -13.86
C VAL A 208 -20.34 0.01 -12.67
N ILE A 209 -19.16 0.46 -12.24
CA ILE A 209 -18.99 1.48 -11.20
C ILE A 209 -18.08 2.57 -11.77
N GLU A 210 -18.47 3.83 -11.63
CA GLU A 210 -17.58 4.96 -11.92
C GLU A 210 -16.71 5.24 -10.70
N CYS A 211 -15.42 5.56 -10.86
CA CYS A 211 -14.54 5.88 -9.73
C CYS A 211 -13.89 7.24 -9.93
N ILE A 212 -13.98 8.10 -8.91
CA ILE A 212 -13.34 9.40 -8.87
C ILE A 212 -12.23 9.35 -7.82
N TYR A 213 -10.98 9.37 -8.29
CA TYR A 213 -9.78 9.31 -7.46
C TYR A 213 -9.31 10.71 -7.03
N ASN A 214 -8.44 10.76 -6.01
CA ASN A 214 -7.85 12.00 -5.49
C ASN A 214 -8.89 13.08 -5.13
N ALA A 215 -10.02 12.62 -4.59
CA ALA A 215 -11.22 13.44 -4.50
C ALA A 215 -11.77 13.50 -3.08
N ASN A 216 -12.07 14.71 -2.62
CA ASN A 216 -12.58 15.00 -1.28
C ASN A 216 -13.97 15.63 -1.36
N ALA A 217 -14.84 15.24 -0.43
CA ALA A 217 -16.13 15.88 -0.25
C ALA A 217 -15.94 17.37 0.10
N SER A 218 -16.69 18.25 -0.58
CA SER A 218 -16.67 19.70 -0.29
C SER A 218 -17.99 20.16 0.31
N LYS A 219 -19.13 19.78 -0.29
CA LYS A 219 -20.46 20.24 0.12
C LYS A 219 -21.56 19.36 -0.49
N VAL A 220 -22.68 19.24 0.20
CA VAL A 220 -23.89 18.56 -0.30
C VAL A 220 -25.07 19.53 -0.22
N THR A 221 -25.88 19.61 -1.27
CA THR A 221 -27.11 20.41 -1.30
C THR A 221 -28.26 19.62 -1.92
N ASN A 222 -29.49 19.92 -1.49
CA ASN A 222 -30.68 19.49 -2.22
C ASN A 222 -30.81 20.33 -3.50
N ILE A 223 -31.21 19.69 -4.59
CA ILE A 223 -31.54 20.35 -5.85
C ILE A 223 -32.96 19.97 -6.30
N ASP A 224 -33.49 20.69 -7.29
CA ASP A 224 -34.80 20.38 -7.86
C ASP A 224 -34.79 18.97 -8.46
N LYS A 225 -35.83 18.19 -8.16
CA LYS A 225 -35.97 16.83 -8.68
C LYS A 225 -36.15 16.84 -10.20
N GLY A 226 -35.45 15.96 -10.90
CA GLY A 226 -35.74 15.63 -12.30
C GLY A 226 -37.05 14.84 -12.44
N GLU A 227 -37.53 14.64 -13.68
CA GLU A 227 -38.64 13.72 -13.92
C GLU A 227 -38.25 12.30 -13.51
N GLY A 228 -38.98 11.71 -12.56
CA GLY A 228 -38.83 10.30 -12.17
C GLY A 228 -38.08 10.02 -10.87
N SER A 229 -37.48 11.01 -10.19
CA SER A 229 -36.85 10.82 -8.87
C SER A 229 -37.65 11.47 -7.74
N GLU A 230 -37.70 10.82 -6.57
CA GLU A 230 -38.36 11.37 -5.37
C GLU A 230 -37.55 12.52 -4.75
N HIS A 231 -36.22 12.50 -4.89
CA HIS A 231 -35.28 13.43 -4.26
C HIS A 231 -34.01 13.55 -5.11
N ARG A 232 -33.28 14.66 -4.99
CA ARG A 232 -32.02 14.84 -5.72
C ARG A 232 -31.04 15.70 -4.94
N LEU A 233 -29.78 15.28 -4.95
CA LEU A 233 -28.66 15.94 -4.32
C LEU A 233 -27.68 16.42 -5.40
N CYS A 234 -27.05 17.56 -5.14
CA CYS A 234 -25.78 17.92 -5.77
C CYS A 234 -24.66 17.69 -4.75
N PHE A 235 -23.70 16.85 -5.12
CA PHE A 235 -22.51 16.58 -4.34
C PHE A 235 -21.31 17.26 -4.97
N GLU A 236 -20.85 18.34 -4.32
CA GLU A 236 -19.64 19.04 -4.71
C GLU A 236 -18.41 18.31 -4.16
N VAL A 237 -17.48 17.99 -5.06
CA VAL A 237 -16.28 17.23 -4.78
C VAL A 237 -15.07 18.00 -5.28
N ALA A 238 -14.09 18.25 -4.41
CA ALA A 238 -12.82 18.83 -4.79
C ALA A 238 -11.82 17.73 -5.19
N THR A 239 -11.33 17.79 -6.42
CA THR A 239 -10.16 17.05 -6.86
C THR A 239 -8.91 17.93 -6.80
N LYS A 240 -7.75 17.39 -7.14
CA LYS A 240 -6.51 18.18 -7.32
C LYS A 240 -6.54 19.10 -8.55
N GLU A 241 -7.56 19.03 -9.41
CA GLU A 241 -7.63 19.75 -10.69
C GLU A 241 -8.76 20.75 -10.72
N GLU A 242 -9.92 20.31 -10.26
CA GLU A 242 -11.16 21.05 -10.38
C GLU A 242 -12.16 20.63 -9.30
N SER A 243 -13.18 21.45 -9.13
CA SER A 243 -14.37 21.08 -8.38
C SER A 243 -15.36 20.42 -9.34
N ILE A 244 -15.80 19.22 -8.99
CA ILE A 244 -16.76 18.43 -9.75
C ILE A 244 -18.10 18.49 -9.01
N GLU A 245 -19.18 18.72 -9.74
CA GLU A 245 -20.56 18.60 -9.23
C GLU A 245 -21.16 17.29 -9.69
N ILE A 246 -21.62 16.47 -8.75
CA ILE A 246 -22.21 15.16 -9.02
C ILE A 246 -23.68 15.21 -8.61
N GLU A 247 -24.57 15.13 -9.59
CA GLU A 247 -25.98 14.91 -9.30
C GLU A 247 -26.23 13.45 -8.94
N CYS A 248 -26.79 13.22 -7.76
CA CYS A 248 -27.08 11.89 -7.24
C CYS A 248 -28.38 11.88 -6.44
N ASP A 249 -28.96 10.71 -6.25
CA ASP A 249 -30.11 10.54 -5.36
C ASP A 249 -29.60 10.38 -3.92
N ARG A 250 -28.49 9.65 -3.73
CA ARG A 250 -28.02 9.24 -2.40
C ARG A 250 -26.51 9.27 -2.28
N ILE A 251 -26.05 9.53 -1.06
CA ILE A 251 -24.64 9.40 -0.68
C ILE A 251 -24.51 8.37 0.44
N ILE A 252 -23.64 7.37 0.27
CA ILE A 252 -23.33 6.36 1.28
C ILE A 252 -21.87 6.50 1.69
N ALA A 253 -21.61 7.15 2.82
CA ALA A 253 -20.29 7.42 3.34
C ALA A 253 -19.78 6.29 4.25
N ARG A 254 -18.75 5.55 3.80
CA ARG A 254 -18.09 4.46 4.53
C ARG A 254 -16.66 4.85 4.89
N LEU A 255 -16.56 5.81 5.82
CA LEU A 255 -15.32 6.52 6.14
C LEU A 255 -14.51 5.88 7.29
N GLY A 256 -15.01 4.80 7.88
CA GLY A 256 -14.45 4.21 9.10
C GLY A 256 -15.00 4.86 10.36
N ALA A 257 -14.37 4.58 11.51
CA ALA A 257 -14.83 5.05 12.81
C ALA A 257 -13.65 5.44 13.71
N LEU A 258 -13.94 6.14 14.80
CA LEU A 258 -12.95 6.60 15.77
C LEU A 258 -13.31 6.11 17.18
N PRO A 259 -12.32 5.82 18.04
CA PRO A 259 -12.59 5.58 19.46
C PRO A 259 -13.38 6.74 20.09
N PRO A 260 -14.36 6.47 20.97
CA PRO A 260 -15.14 7.50 21.65
C PRO A 260 -14.31 8.15 22.78
N ARG A 261 -13.22 8.85 22.41
CA ARG A 261 -12.18 9.35 23.31
C ARG A 261 -12.73 10.12 24.51
N LYS A 262 -13.64 11.08 24.30
CA LYS A 262 -14.24 11.89 25.38
C LYS A 262 -14.90 11.04 26.47
N PHE A 263 -15.55 9.94 26.08
CA PHE A 263 -16.18 9.02 27.04
C PHE A 263 -15.14 8.19 27.79
N LEU A 264 -14.08 7.75 27.11
CA LEU A 264 -13.04 6.93 27.72
C LEU A 264 -12.17 7.76 28.70
N GLU A 265 -11.81 8.98 28.31
CA GLU A 265 -11.09 9.92 29.18
C GLU A 265 -11.93 10.29 30.41
N SER A 266 -13.26 10.43 30.29
CA SER A 266 -14.12 10.67 31.44
C SER A 266 -14.20 9.47 32.40
N CYS A 267 -13.86 8.26 31.94
CA CYS A 267 -13.67 7.07 32.76
C CYS A 267 -12.27 6.99 33.40
N GLY A 268 -11.37 7.94 33.09
CA GLY A 268 -9.98 7.96 33.55
C GLY A 268 -9.00 7.14 32.70
N ILE A 269 -9.42 6.70 31.51
CA ILE A 269 -8.61 5.86 30.63
C ILE A 269 -7.59 6.70 29.85
N GLU A 270 -6.34 6.24 29.83
CA GLU A 270 -5.24 6.85 29.08
C GLU A 270 -5.05 6.25 27.69
N PHE A 271 -4.55 7.06 26.76
CA PHE A 271 -4.26 6.70 25.38
C PHE A 271 -2.74 6.69 25.13
N ALA A 272 -2.30 5.91 24.14
CA ALA A 272 -0.89 5.86 23.75
C ALA A 272 -0.36 7.18 23.14
N SER A 273 -1.25 8.00 22.57
CA SER A 273 -0.91 9.31 21.99
C SER A 273 -2.13 10.24 21.94
N ASP A 274 -1.93 11.50 21.58
CA ASP A 274 -3.01 12.48 21.35
C ASP A 274 -3.69 12.34 19.98
N GLU A 275 -3.22 11.41 19.14
CA GLU A 275 -3.77 11.22 17.80
C GLU A 275 -5.26 10.80 17.85
N PRO A 276 -6.11 11.33 16.95
CA PRO A 276 -7.55 11.06 16.97
C PRO A 276 -7.93 9.58 16.83
N ASN A 277 -7.12 8.80 16.12
CA ASN A 277 -7.30 7.37 15.90
C ASN A 277 -6.55 6.48 16.92
N SER A 278 -5.82 7.08 17.87
CA SER A 278 -5.16 6.34 18.94
C SER A 278 -6.19 5.55 19.73
N VAL A 279 -5.84 4.30 20.07
CA VAL A 279 -6.63 3.45 20.97
C VAL A 279 -6.12 3.58 22.41
N PRO A 280 -6.93 3.20 23.41
CA PRO A 280 -6.48 3.08 24.80
C PRO A 280 -5.29 2.15 24.97
N SER A 281 -4.40 2.50 25.90
CA SER A 281 -3.32 1.61 26.32
C SER A 281 -3.87 0.54 27.28
N VAL A 282 -3.59 -0.72 26.99
CA VAL A 282 -3.98 -1.87 27.82
C VAL A 282 -2.79 -2.78 28.08
N SER A 283 -2.81 -3.46 29.22
CA SER A 283 -1.86 -4.53 29.55
C SER A 283 -2.09 -5.77 28.68
N GLY A 284 -1.16 -6.75 28.76
CA GLY A 284 -1.34 -8.07 28.14
C GLY A 284 -2.55 -8.86 28.66
N LYS A 285 -3.20 -8.40 29.74
CA LYS A 285 -4.44 -8.95 30.30
C LYS A 285 -5.66 -8.10 30.00
N TYR A 286 -5.57 -7.18 29.04
CA TYR A 286 -6.64 -6.26 28.62
C TYR A 286 -7.03 -5.19 29.66
N GLU A 287 -6.36 -5.14 30.81
CA GLU A 287 -6.63 -4.13 31.84
C GLU A 287 -6.08 -2.77 31.42
N SER A 288 -6.89 -1.72 31.54
CA SER A 288 -6.47 -0.33 31.35
C SER A 288 -5.63 0.19 32.53
N ASN A 289 -5.21 1.46 32.48
CA ASN A 289 -4.62 2.14 33.63
C ASN A 289 -5.60 2.25 34.83
N VAL A 290 -6.92 2.12 34.59
CA VAL A 290 -7.94 2.10 35.64
C VAL A 290 -8.13 0.67 36.13
N LYS A 291 -7.56 0.35 37.30
CA LYS A 291 -7.65 -0.99 37.91
C LYS A 291 -9.10 -1.51 38.00
N GLY A 292 -9.35 -2.71 37.47
CA GLY A 292 -10.68 -3.34 37.38
C GLY A 292 -11.48 -2.98 36.13
N LEU A 293 -10.95 -2.10 35.26
CA LEU A 293 -11.57 -1.73 33.98
C LEU A 293 -10.72 -2.31 32.84
N PHE A 294 -11.32 -3.26 32.13
CA PHE A 294 -10.73 -4.00 31.03
C PHE A 294 -11.32 -3.54 29.69
N ILE A 295 -10.53 -3.58 28.62
CA ILE A 295 -10.94 -3.14 27.29
C ILE A 295 -10.56 -4.21 26.27
N ILE A 296 -11.54 -4.69 25.51
CA ILE A 296 -11.35 -5.74 24.51
C ILE A 296 -11.92 -5.36 23.14
N GLY A 297 -11.57 -6.15 22.13
CA GLY A 297 -12.00 -6.05 20.76
C GLY A 297 -11.39 -4.88 20.00
N SER A 298 -12.10 -4.36 19.00
CA SER A 298 -11.59 -3.29 18.14
C SER A 298 -11.17 -2.03 18.91
N LEU A 299 -11.77 -1.76 20.07
CA LEU A 299 -11.40 -0.61 20.90
C LEU A 299 -9.99 -0.75 21.48
N ALA A 300 -9.53 -1.99 21.75
CA ALA A 300 -8.19 -2.26 22.24
C ALA A 300 -7.12 -2.27 21.13
N GLY A 301 -7.50 -1.97 19.87
CA GLY A 301 -6.59 -1.93 18.73
C GLY A 301 -6.45 -3.24 17.95
N TYR A 302 -7.28 -4.26 18.24
CA TYR A 302 -7.20 -5.57 17.59
C TYR A 302 -8.55 -5.92 16.91
N PRO A 303 -8.84 -5.43 15.68
CA PRO A 303 -10.19 -5.40 15.12
C PRO A 303 -10.65 -6.70 14.42
N LEU A 304 -10.08 -7.87 14.73
CA LEU A 304 -10.48 -9.15 14.12
C LEU A 304 -11.55 -9.85 14.95
N ILE A 305 -12.71 -10.18 14.35
CA ILE A 305 -13.85 -10.79 15.06
C ILE A 305 -13.43 -12.05 15.81
N LYS A 306 -12.66 -12.93 15.17
CA LYS A 306 -12.19 -14.19 15.77
C LYS A 306 -11.34 -13.94 17.03
N GLN A 307 -10.44 -12.94 16.96
CA GLN A 307 -9.65 -12.52 18.11
C GLN A 307 -10.51 -11.86 19.18
N CYS A 308 -11.46 -10.99 18.81
CA CYS A 308 -12.39 -10.36 19.76
C CYS A 308 -13.14 -11.41 20.59
N VAL A 309 -13.60 -12.50 19.95
CA VAL A 309 -14.23 -13.63 20.63
C VAL A 309 -13.25 -14.27 21.62
N ASN A 310 -12.01 -14.53 21.24
CA ASN A 310 -11.02 -15.08 22.17
C ASN A 310 -10.68 -14.13 23.33
N GLN A 311 -10.58 -12.83 23.08
CA GLN A 311 -10.35 -11.81 24.12
C GLN A 311 -11.49 -11.78 25.14
N GLY A 312 -12.74 -11.96 24.68
CA GLY A 312 -13.89 -12.09 25.58
C GLY A 312 -13.75 -13.28 26.54
N TYR A 313 -13.29 -14.42 26.04
CA TYR A 313 -13.00 -15.58 26.88
C TYR A 313 -11.87 -15.29 27.88
N GLU A 314 -10.73 -14.79 27.38
CA GLU A 314 -9.50 -14.55 28.16
C GLU A 314 -9.69 -13.50 29.26
N VAL A 315 -10.39 -12.40 28.98
CA VAL A 315 -10.55 -11.31 29.95
C VAL A 315 -11.29 -11.78 31.21
N ILE A 316 -12.25 -12.68 31.06
CA ILE A 316 -12.97 -13.26 32.20
C ILE A 316 -12.08 -14.22 32.99
N GLU A 317 -11.25 -15.03 32.30
CA GLU A 317 -10.24 -15.85 32.98
C GLU A 317 -9.31 -15.00 33.85
N PHE A 318 -8.82 -13.88 33.30
CA PHE A 318 -7.94 -12.95 34.01
C PHE A 318 -8.62 -12.28 35.19
N ILE A 319 -9.87 -11.80 35.02
CA ILE A 319 -10.66 -11.21 36.11
C ILE A 319 -10.82 -12.20 37.28
N CYS A 320 -11.02 -13.48 36.97
CA CYS A 320 -11.15 -14.54 37.97
C CYS A 320 -9.80 -15.08 38.48
N GLY A 321 -8.68 -14.42 38.15
CA GLY A 321 -7.35 -14.74 38.65
C GLY A 321 -6.68 -15.96 38.00
N ARG A 322 -7.20 -16.45 36.87
CA ARG A 322 -6.58 -17.54 36.11
C ARG A 322 -5.71 -16.96 35.00
N ASP A 323 -4.47 -17.45 34.93
CA ASP A 323 -3.52 -17.04 33.92
C ASP A 323 -3.62 -17.99 32.73
N VAL A 324 -4.28 -17.54 31.66
CA VAL A 324 -4.42 -18.29 30.41
C VAL A 324 -3.55 -17.67 29.32
N GLU A 325 -2.91 -18.53 28.52
CA GLU A 325 -2.18 -18.08 27.34
C GLU A 325 -3.17 -17.50 26.30
N PRO A 326 -2.87 -16.37 25.65
CA PRO A 326 -3.67 -15.86 24.54
C PRO A 326 -3.84 -16.86 23.39
N ALA A 327 -4.91 -16.76 22.61
CA ALA A 327 -5.21 -17.73 21.55
C ALA A 327 -4.16 -17.76 20.41
N ASP A 328 -3.46 -16.65 20.21
CA ASP A 328 -2.39 -16.45 19.24
C ASP A 328 -0.99 -16.79 19.80
N GLU A 329 -0.89 -17.22 21.07
CA GLU A 329 0.39 -17.42 21.76
C GLU A 329 1.28 -18.44 21.05
N SER A 330 0.77 -19.61 20.67
CA SER A 330 1.57 -20.65 19.99
C SER A 330 2.08 -20.18 18.63
N LEU A 331 1.24 -19.48 17.86
CA LEU A 331 1.57 -18.98 16.52
C LEU A 331 2.67 -17.92 16.59
N LEU A 332 2.58 -17.00 17.56
CA LEU A 332 3.58 -15.97 17.75
C LEU A 332 4.85 -16.53 18.38
N TRP A 333 4.74 -17.50 19.28
CA TRP A 333 5.90 -18.16 19.88
C TRP A 333 6.77 -18.84 18.84
N ASP A 334 6.17 -19.51 17.85
CA ASP A 334 6.91 -20.14 16.76
C ASP A 334 7.76 -19.16 15.95
N LYS A 335 7.34 -17.89 15.86
CA LYS A 335 8.09 -16.80 15.23
C LYS A 335 9.12 -16.19 16.19
N ILE A 336 8.75 -15.94 17.45
CA ILE A 336 9.54 -15.14 18.41
C ILE A 336 10.62 -15.94 19.13
N LYS A 337 10.51 -17.26 19.23
CA LYS A 337 11.44 -18.11 19.99
C LYS A 337 12.91 -18.05 19.54
N CYS A 338 13.18 -17.48 18.36
CA CYS A 338 14.55 -17.22 17.88
C CYS A 338 15.21 -16.03 18.59
N ILE A 339 14.44 -15.15 19.23
CA ILE A 339 14.97 -13.98 19.96
C ILE A 339 15.65 -14.45 21.26
N PRO A 340 16.93 -14.09 21.50
CA PRO A 340 17.66 -14.50 22.69
C PRO A 340 17.01 -14.04 23.99
N ASN A 341 17.05 -14.90 25.01
CA ASN A 341 16.58 -14.62 26.38
C ASN A 341 15.08 -14.34 26.54
N VAL A 342 14.26 -14.62 25.52
CA VAL A 342 12.80 -14.51 25.59
C VAL A 342 12.20 -15.86 26.03
N LYS A 343 11.28 -15.84 27.00
CA LYS A 343 10.63 -17.07 27.53
C LYS A 343 9.17 -17.24 27.12
N ASN A 344 8.52 -16.17 26.68
CA ASN A 344 7.12 -16.13 26.28
C ASN A 344 6.90 -15.00 25.28
N VAL A 345 5.73 -14.95 24.63
CA VAL A 345 5.47 -13.95 23.59
C VAL A 345 5.48 -12.54 24.15
N ASN A 346 4.97 -12.32 25.37
CA ASN A 346 4.94 -10.98 25.96
C ASN A 346 6.34 -10.40 26.17
N GLU A 347 7.29 -11.19 26.66
CA GLU A 347 8.70 -10.79 26.74
C GLU A 347 9.27 -10.45 25.35
N GLY A 348 8.96 -11.25 24.32
CA GLY A 348 9.43 -11.00 22.96
C GLY A 348 8.82 -9.75 22.34
N ILE A 349 7.54 -9.48 22.59
CA ILE A 349 6.85 -8.26 22.18
C ILE A 349 7.52 -7.03 22.81
N GLU A 350 7.85 -7.08 24.10
CA GLU A 350 8.55 -5.97 24.76
C GLU A 350 9.96 -5.78 24.23
N VAL A 351 10.71 -6.87 23.97
CA VAL A 351 12.02 -6.79 23.31
C VAL A 351 11.89 -6.10 21.95
N ILE A 352 10.97 -6.53 21.08
CA ILE A 352 10.77 -5.92 19.76
C ILE A 352 10.41 -4.44 19.88
N ARG A 353 9.52 -4.06 20.82
CA ARG A 353 9.14 -2.65 21.03
C ARG A 353 10.31 -1.80 21.51
N SER A 354 11.22 -2.37 22.30
CA SER A 354 12.41 -1.67 22.81
C SER A 354 13.54 -1.57 21.79
N GLU A 355 13.76 -2.63 21.02
CA GLU A 355 14.89 -2.75 20.09
C GLU A 355 14.56 -2.18 18.70
N VAL A 356 13.28 -2.10 18.32
CA VAL A 356 12.85 -1.59 17.01
C VAL A 356 12.08 -0.28 17.17
N PRO A 357 12.73 0.90 17.02
CA PRO A 357 12.12 2.22 17.20
C PRO A 357 10.82 2.43 16.42
N THR A 358 10.73 1.89 15.20
CA THR A 358 9.54 1.94 14.35
C THR A 358 8.30 1.35 15.04
N PHE A 359 8.46 0.39 15.95
CA PHE A 359 7.35 -0.30 16.63
C PHE A 359 7.15 0.14 18.08
N SER A 360 8.01 1.01 18.62
CA SER A 360 7.99 1.45 20.02
C SER A 360 6.65 2.07 20.46
N SER A 361 5.98 2.81 19.56
CA SER A 361 4.68 3.45 19.81
C SER A 361 3.48 2.50 19.70
N LEU A 362 3.66 1.28 19.21
CA LEU A 362 2.57 0.31 19.10
C LEU A 362 2.23 -0.25 20.48
N THR A 363 0.94 -0.46 20.74
CA THR A 363 0.53 -1.23 21.92
C THR A 363 0.92 -2.71 21.74
N PRO A 364 1.09 -3.48 22.84
CA PRO A 364 1.37 -4.91 22.74
C PRO A 364 0.39 -5.65 21.82
N LEU A 365 -0.90 -5.32 21.88
CA LEU A 365 -1.92 -5.95 21.04
C LEU A 365 -1.82 -5.58 19.56
N GLN A 366 -1.51 -4.33 19.25
CA GLN A 366 -1.27 -3.91 17.86
C GLN A 366 -0.05 -4.62 17.27
N LEU A 367 1.02 -4.77 18.05
CA LEU A 367 2.21 -5.47 17.58
C LEU A 367 1.94 -6.96 17.40
N ARG A 368 1.20 -7.61 18.30
CA ARG A 368 0.76 -9.02 18.11
C ARG A 368 0.00 -9.21 16.79
N GLU A 369 -0.95 -8.31 16.48
CA GLU A 369 -1.70 -8.35 15.22
C GLU A 369 -0.79 -8.23 14.00
N PHE A 370 0.12 -7.26 14.03
CA PHE A 370 1.06 -7.01 12.94
C PHE A 370 2.04 -8.19 12.71
N LEU A 371 2.48 -8.85 13.78
CA LEU A 371 3.42 -9.97 13.69
C LEU A 371 2.78 -11.28 13.20
N LEU A 372 1.46 -11.41 13.21
CA LEU A 372 0.81 -12.56 12.57
C LEU A 372 1.07 -12.59 11.05
N ASP A 373 1.16 -11.42 10.43
CA ASP A 373 1.41 -11.25 8.98
C ASP A 373 2.90 -11.06 8.65
N SER A 374 3.80 -11.09 9.63
CA SER A 374 5.25 -10.90 9.45
C SER A 374 6.02 -12.15 9.88
N ASP A 375 7.17 -12.43 9.28
CA ASP A 375 8.04 -13.53 9.70
C ASP A 375 9.23 -13.03 10.49
N ILE A 376 9.66 -13.82 11.49
CA ILE A 376 10.81 -13.50 12.34
C ILE A 376 11.75 -14.69 12.31
N TYR A 377 13.00 -14.45 11.95
CA TYR A 377 14.00 -15.50 11.87
C TYR A 377 15.40 -14.96 12.12
N GLU A 378 16.27 -15.86 12.57
CA GLU A 378 17.72 -15.67 12.59
C GLU A 378 18.26 -15.98 11.20
N ALA A 379 18.94 -15.02 10.59
CA ALA A 379 19.56 -15.16 9.29
C ALA A 379 20.99 -15.69 9.44
N ASP A 380 21.37 -16.63 8.58
CA ASP A 380 22.71 -17.19 8.57
C ASP A 380 23.75 -16.12 8.16
N LEU A 381 24.96 -16.16 8.74
CA LEU A 381 26.03 -15.24 8.37
C LEU A 381 26.30 -15.29 6.85
N GLY A 382 26.18 -14.15 6.18
CA GLY A 382 26.35 -14.01 4.73
C GLY A 382 25.11 -14.36 3.91
N GLN A 383 23.99 -14.74 4.52
CA GLN A 383 22.72 -14.96 3.82
C GLN A 383 22.26 -13.66 3.14
N THR A 384 21.98 -13.72 1.84
CA THR A 384 21.36 -12.61 1.12
C THR A 384 19.91 -12.43 1.58
N LEU A 385 19.58 -11.24 2.09
CA LEU A 385 18.22 -10.84 2.46
C LEU A 385 17.56 -10.02 1.35
N ILE A 386 18.37 -9.25 0.62
CA ILE A 386 17.97 -8.46 -0.54
C ILE A 386 19.02 -8.61 -1.62
N GLU A 387 18.62 -8.89 -2.85
CA GLU A 387 19.54 -8.94 -3.99
C GLU A 387 19.47 -7.62 -4.78
N TYR A 388 20.63 -7.12 -5.22
CA TYR A 388 20.70 -5.92 -6.05
C TYR A 388 19.89 -6.11 -7.34
N ASN A 389 19.19 -5.06 -7.75
CA ASN A 389 18.34 -5.03 -8.95
C ASN A 389 17.12 -5.95 -8.95
N ASP A 390 16.84 -6.70 -7.88
CA ASP A 390 15.61 -7.47 -7.81
C ASP A 390 14.38 -6.56 -7.56
N TYR A 391 13.17 -7.08 -7.81
CA TYR A 391 11.90 -6.37 -7.61
C TYR A 391 11.11 -6.80 -6.36
N THR A 392 11.77 -7.45 -5.41
CA THR A 392 11.16 -7.71 -4.11
C THR A 392 10.84 -6.39 -3.41
N ASN A 393 9.80 -6.39 -2.58
CA ASN A 393 9.30 -5.17 -1.92
C ASN A 393 8.96 -5.38 -0.44
N THR A 394 9.44 -6.50 0.13
CA THR A 394 9.37 -6.75 1.57
C THR A 394 10.21 -5.73 2.33
N PHE A 395 9.76 -5.42 3.53
CA PHE A 395 10.39 -4.50 4.45
C PHE A 395 11.01 -5.29 5.60
N PHE A 396 12.24 -4.95 5.99
CA PHE A 396 12.96 -5.67 7.04
C PHE A 396 13.26 -4.75 8.21
N SER A 397 13.03 -5.20 9.44
CA SER A 397 13.47 -4.53 10.67
C SER A 397 14.47 -5.39 11.42
N ILE A 398 15.58 -4.82 11.88
CA ILE A 398 16.66 -5.54 12.56
C ILE A 398 16.39 -5.53 14.06
N ILE A 399 16.08 -6.69 14.63
CA ILE A 399 15.92 -6.87 16.09
C ILE A 399 17.29 -6.93 16.75
N SER A 400 18.21 -7.73 16.20
CA SER A 400 19.55 -7.93 16.76
C SER A 400 20.57 -8.18 15.65
N GLY A 401 21.85 -7.96 15.98
CA GLY A 401 22.96 -8.08 15.03
C GLY A 401 23.03 -6.91 14.06
N GLU A 402 23.58 -7.19 12.89
CA GLU A 402 23.80 -6.23 11.82
C GLU A 402 23.59 -6.87 10.44
N VAL A 403 23.38 -6.04 9.43
CA VAL A 403 23.45 -6.44 8.03
C VAL A 403 24.47 -5.57 7.31
N ASP A 404 25.10 -6.15 6.30
CA ASP A 404 26.07 -5.48 5.45
C ASP A 404 25.38 -5.09 4.12
N ILE A 405 25.41 -3.80 3.81
CA ILE A 405 24.89 -3.25 2.56
C ILE A 405 26.07 -3.08 1.61
N ARG A 406 26.04 -3.75 0.46
CA ARG A 406 27.05 -3.57 -0.59
C ARG A 406 26.75 -2.31 -1.39
N LEU A 407 27.66 -1.34 -1.36
CA LEU A 407 27.51 -0.05 -2.05
C LEU A 407 27.82 -0.15 -3.56
N THR A 408 28.80 -0.98 -3.91
CA THR A 408 29.21 -1.22 -5.30
C THR A 408 28.88 -2.66 -5.68
N PRO A 409 27.98 -2.94 -6.64
CA PRO A 409 27.56 -4.30 -6.97
C PRO A 409 28.73 -5.26 -7.25
N ASP A 410 29.77 -4.75 -7.92
CA ASP A 410 30.95 -5.51 -8.36
C ASP A 410 32.09 -5.58 -7.34
N ASP A 411 32.07 -4.76 -6.27
CA ASP A 411 33.08 -4.80 -5.21
C ASP A 411 32.48 -5.37 -3.91
N PRO A 412 32.77 -6.64 -3.58
CA PRO A 412 32.25 -7.25 -2.36
C PRO A 412 32.83 -6.66 -1.08
N ASN A 413 33.89 -5.85 -1.15
CA ASN A 413 34.52 -5.23 0.04
C ASN A 413 34.01 -3.82 0.32
N ASP A 414 33.25 -3.22 -0.59
CA ASP A 414 32.67 -1.88 -0.42
C ASP A 414 31.31 -2.00 0.28
N THR A 415 31.35 -2.26 1.58
CA THR A 415 30.15 -2.47 2.40
C THR A 415 30.00 -1.43 3.51
N VAL A 416 28.74 -1.15 3.87
CA VAL A 416 28.36 -0.37 5.05
C VAL A 416 27.42 -1.21 5.90
N SER A 417 27.73 -1.37 7.17
CA SER A 417 26.91 -2.13 8.10
C SER A 417 25.86 -1.24 8.76
N ILE A 418 24.64 -1.76 8.89
CA ILE A 418 23.59 -1.18 9.73
C ILE A 418 23.21 -2.16 10.83
N GLY A 419 23.19 -1.66 12.07
CA GLY A 419 22.96 -2.47 13.26
C GLY A 419 21.51 -2.51 13.71
N SER A 420 21.29 -3.15 14.85
CA SER A 420 19.99 -3.33 15.52
C SER A 420 19.22 -2.01 15.67
N GLY A 421 17.89 -2.09 15.59
CA GLY A 421 16.98 -0.95 15.59
C GLY A 421 16.89 -0.17 14.28
N ASN A 422 17.71 -0.50 13.28
CA ASN A 422 17.51 -0.02 11.92
C ASN A 422 16.56 -0.93 11.14
N PHE A 423 16.10 -0.43 9.99
CA PHE A 423 15.33 -1.20 9.02
C PHE A 423 15.93 -1.04 7.61
N PHE A 424 15.51 -1.83 6.65
CA PHE A 424 15.91 -1.69 5.24
C PHE A 424 14.84 -2.22 4.27
N GLY A 425 14.99 -1.87 3.00
CA GLY A 425 14.03 -2.22 1.95
C GLY A 425 12.89 -1.20 1.77
N GLU A 426 12.93 -0.10 2.52
CA GLU A 426 11.95 0.99 2.49
C GLU A 426 11.86 1.69 1.14
N MET A 427 12.97 1.76 0.40
CA MET A 427 13.00 2.44 -0.90
C MET A 427 12.06 1.74 -1.89
N SER A 428 12.18 0.41 -2.03
CA SER A 428 11.30 -0.39 -2.90
C SER A 428 9.87 -0.43 -2.38
N LEU A 429 9.67 -0.43 -1.05
CA LEU A 429 8.35 -0.31 -0.43
C LEU A 429 7.66 1.02 -0.81
N ILE A 430 8.38 2.14 -0.77
CA ILE A 430 7.82 3.46 -1.02
C ILE A 430 7.71 3.73 -2.51
N SER A 431 8.83 3.60 -3.22
CA SER A 431 8.96 4.01 -4.62
C SER A 431 8.50 2.95 -5.60
N GLY A 432 8.46 1.67 -5.22
CA GLY A 432 8.22 0.55 -6.13
C GLY A 432 9.41 0.23 -7.06
N ARG A 433 10.56 0.91 -6.87
CA ARG A 433 11.79 0.65 -7.63
C ARG A 433 12.46 -0.66 -7.21
N ARG A 434 13.36 -1.14 -8.08
CA ARG A 434 14.26 -2.26 -7.80
C ARG A 434 15.06 -2.01 -6.51
N ARG A 435 15.56 -3.09 -5.93
CA ARG A 435 16.51 -3.04 -4.82
C ARG A 435 17.79 -2.35 -5.26
N SER A 436 18.14 -1.28 -4.56
CA SER A 436 19.28 -0.43 -4.89
C SER A 436 20.63 -0.98 -4.43
N ALA A 437 20.65 -2.04 -3.63
CA ALA A 437 21.84 -2.66 -3.08
C ALA A 437 21.58 -4.13 -2.72
N THR A 438 22.62 -4.96 -2.76
CA THR A 438 22.60 -6.30 -2.14
C THR A 438 22.82 -6.13 -0.64
N ILE A 439 21.99 -6.79 0.19
CA ILE A 439 22.10 -6.77 1.65
C ILE A 439 22.26 -8.20 2.15
N THR A 440 23.33 -8.45 2.90
CA THR A 440 23.63 -9.76 3.50
C THR A 440 23.63 -9.69 5.01
N ALA A 441 23.18 -10.76 5.67
CA ALA A 441 23.17 -10.87 7.11
C ALA A 441 24.59 -10.91 7.70
N GLY A 442 24.83 -10.08 8.72
CA GLY A 442 26.04 -10.11 9.55
C GLY A 442 25.95 -11.16 10.66
N LYS A 443 26.72 -10.97 11.74
CA LYS A 443 26.68 -11.90 12.89
C LYS A 443 25.44 -11.68 13.76
N ASN A 444 24.82 -12.78 14.20
CA ASN A 444 23.67 -12.78 15.10
C ASN A 444 22.49 -11.94 14.57
N CYS A 445 22.28 -11.97 13.25
CA CYS A 445 21.29 -11.13 12.58
C CYS A 445 19.89 -11.72 12.74
N ILE A 446 19.02 -11.04 13.49
CA ILE A 446 17.61 -11.42 13.64
C ILE A 446 16.76 -10.32 13.04
N VAL A 447 15.90 -10.69 12.09
CA VAL A 447 15.08 -9.74 11.34
C VAL A 447 13.60 -10.07 11.43
N ILE A 448 12.78 -9.01 11.33
CA ILE A 448 11.35 -9.09 11.05
C ILE A 448 11.19 -8.78 9.57
N GLU A 449 10.75 -9.77 8.79
CA GLU A 449 10.37 -9.60 7.39
C GLU A 449 8.86 -9.34 7.29
N THR A 450 8.50 -8.17 6.78
CA THR A 450 7.11 -7.72 6.67
C THR A 450 6.72 -7.55 5.20
N PRO A 451 5.61 -8.19 4.75
CA PRO A 451 5.04 -7.96 3.43
C PRO A 451 4.64 -6.50 3.18
N ARG A 452 4.81 -6.02 1.95
CA ARG A 452 4.47 -4.63 1.54
C ARG A 452 3.10 -4.18 2.04
N ARG A 453 2.09 -5.03 1.88
CA ARG A 453 0.70 -4.70 2.25
C ARG A 453 0.54 -4.49 3.75
N SER A 454 1.11 -5.36 4.57
CA SER A 454 1.07 -5.26 6.03
C SER A 454 1.79 -4.01 6.51
N MET A 455 2.95 -3.71 5.92
CA MET A 455 3.69 -2.50 6.23
C MET A 455 2.94 -1.23 5.80
N ASN A 456 2.38 -1.19 4.60
CA ASN A 456 1.58 -0.05 4.12
C ASN A 456 0.31 0.15 4.97
N LYS A 457 -0.35 -0.94 5.41
CA LYS A 457 -1.48 -0.86 6.35
C LYS A 457 -1.05 -0.22 7.66
N LEU A 458 0.12 -0.59 8.19
CA LEU A 458 0.66 -0.02 9.42
C LEU A 458 0.99 1.47 9.25
N ILE A 459 1.76 1.84 8.22
CA ILE A 459 2.15 3.22 7.89
C ILE A 459 0.92 4.12 7.74
N ASN A 460 -0.13 3.62 7.10
CA ASN A 460 -1.36 4.39 6.89
C ASN A 460 -2.27 4.47 8.11
N SER A 461 -2.08 3.57 9.08
CA SER A 461 -2.91 3.49 10.28
C SER A 461 -2.27 4.16 11.49
N VAL A 462 -0.93 4.29 11.51
CA VAL A 462 -0.17 4.76 12.67
C VAL A 462 0.80 5.87 12.26
N GLU A 463 0.46 7.13 12.58
CA GLU A 463 1.22 8.30 12.13
C GLU A 463 2.64 8.35 12.71
N SER A 464 2.86 7.85 13.93
CA SER A 464 4.21 7.75 14.52
C SER A 464 5.12 6.81 13.72
N VAL A 465 4.60 5.67 13.25
CA VAL A 465 5.34 4.73 12.38
C VAL A 465 5.71 5.43 11.07
N LYS A 466 4.74 6.11 10.45
CA LYS A 466 4.95 6.86 9.21
C LYS A 466 6.02 7.94 9.37
N ARG A 467 6.00 8.67 10.49
CA ARG A 467 7.00 9.70 10.82
C ARG A 467 8.39 9.08 10.94
N VAL A 468 8.56 8.03 11.76
CA VAL A 468 9.87 7.36 11.94
C VAL A 468 10.44 6.89 10.60
N ILE A 469 9.62 6.31 9.72
CA ILE A 469 10.07 5.84 8.41
C ILE A 469 10.46 6.99 7.50
N ASN A 470 9.65 8.05 7.45
CA ASN A 470 9.94 9.24 6.65
C ASN A 470 11.23 9.91 7.14
N ASP A 471 11.39 10.14 8.44
CA ASP A 471 12.55 10.83 9.02
C ASP A 471 13.84 10.02 8.78
N THR A 472 13.77 8.70 8.96
CA THR A 472 14.91 7.80 8.69
C THR A 472 15.26 7.79 7.20
N PHE A 473 14.26 7.77 6.31
CA PHE A 473 14.48 7.85 4.87
C PHE A 473 15.15 9.17 4.48
N ILE A 474 14.65 10.30 5.00
CA ILE A 474 15.20 11.63 4.74
C ILE A 474 16.65 11.70 5.25
N SER A 475 16.90 11.24 6.48
CA SER A 475 18.25 11.14 7.05
C SER A 475 19.20 10.38 6.12
N ARG A 476 18.81 9.17 5.70
CA ARG A 476 19.62 8.31 4.82
C ARG A 476 19.88 8.96 3.47
N ALA A 477 18.87 9.55 2.85
CA ALA A 477 19.02 10.22 1.57
C ALA A 477 19.96 11.44 1.67
N ILE A 478 19.87 12.23 2.75
CA ILE A 478 20.80 13.33 3.02
C ILE A 478 22.22 12.81 3.21
N LYS A 479 22.42 11.81 4.08
CA LYS A 479 23.74 11.23 4.36
C LYS A 479 24.38 10.62 3.12
N MET A 480 23.59 9.90 2.31
CA MET A 480 24.09 9.23 1.12
C MET A 480 24.46 10.21 0.01
N HIS A 481 23.63 11.22 -0.26
CA HIS A 481 23.77 12.04 -1.47
C HIS A 481 24.30 13.46 -1.24
N LEU A 482 24.07 14.02 -0.05
CA LEU A 482 24.36 15.43 0.22
C LEU A 482 25.49 15.61 1.23
N ALA A 483 25.51 14.80 2.28
CA ALA A 483 26.36 15.00 3.43
C ALA A 483 26.97 13.68 3.97
N PRO A 484 27.77 12.98 3.15
CA PRO A 484 28.41 11.74 3.59
C PRO A 484 29.39 12.02 4.73
N GLY A 485 29.14 11.38 5.87
CA GLY A 485 29.95 11.47 7.08
C GLY A 485 29.38 12.38 8.18
N LEU A 486 28.23 13.02 7.97
CA LEU A 486 27.52 13.71 9.05
C LEU A 486 26.62 12.75 9.83
N ASP A 487 26.50 12.96 11.13
CA ASP A 487 25.60 12.20 11.99
C ASP A 487 24.15 12.74 11.97
N ASP A 488 23.23 12.08 12.67
CA ASP A 488 21.82 12.50 12.72
C ASP A 488 21.61 13.81 13.50
N GLU A 489 22.48 14.13 14.46
CA GLU A 489 22.37 15.36 15.26
C GLU A 489 22.69 16.58 14.40
N GLU A 490 23.73 16.47 13.56
CA GLU A 490 24.16 17.52 12.63
C GLU A 490 23.11 17.84 11.56
N ILE A 491 22.31 16.86 11.11
CA ILE A 491 21.28 17.04 10.07
C ILE A 491 19.86 17.15 10.62
N SER A 492 19.67 17.02 11.94
CA SER A 492 18.36 17.02 12.61
C SER A 492 17.47 18.21 12.24
N GLU A 493 18.07 19.41 12.16
CA GLU A 493 17.37 20.65 11.81
C GLU A 493 16.87 20.64 10.36
N VAL A 494 17.61 19.99 9.45
CA VAL A 494 17.23 19.84 8.05
C VAL A 494 16.08 18.83 7.92
N ILE A 495 16.18 17.68 8.61
CA ILE A 495 15.12 16.66 8.66
C ILE A 495 13.82 17.27 9.18
N ALA A 496 13.87 18.00 10.30
CA ALA A 496 12.69 18.61 10.91
C ALA A 496 12.01 19.68 10.02
N SER A 497 12.77 20.31 9.12
CA SER A 497 12.26 21.31 8.16
C SER A 497 11.80 20.72 6.84
N ALA A 498 12.05 19.43 6.60
CA ALA A 498 11.76 18.78 5.34
C ALA A 498 10.24 18.60 5.15
N THR A 499 9.76 18.86 3.94
CA THR A 499 8.34 18.69 3.60
C THR A 499 8.19 17.77 2.40
N LEU A 500 7.15 16.93 2.38
CA LEU A 500 6.82 16.15 1.19
C LEU A 500 6.02 17.01 0.21
N SER A 501 6.32 16.89 -1.08
CA SER A 501 5.59 17.56 -2.16
C SER A 501 5.33 16.58 -3.29
N GLU A 502 4.08 16.54 -3.74
CA GLU A 502 3.61 15.67 -4.82
C GLU A 502 3.36 16.51 -6.07
N PHE A 503 3.79 15.99 -7.22
CA PHE A 503 3.70 16.63 -8.53
C PHE A 503 3.09 15.65 -9.54
N LYS A 504 2.28 16.18 -10.46
CA LYS A 504 1.65 15.43 -11.54
C LYS A 504 2.64 15.14 -12.67
N PRO A 505 2.35 14.21 -13.60
CA PRO A 505 3.13 14.07 -14.83
C PRO A 505 3.18 15.39 -15.61
N ASN A 506 4.33 15.72 -16.20
CA ASN A 506 4.57 16.94 -16.99
C ASN A 506 4.48 18.28 -16.25
N GLU A 507 4.38 18.28 -14.92
CA GLU A 507 4.39 19.47 -14.09
C GLU A 507 5.80 20.07 -13.99
N ILE A 508 5.93 21.38 -14.13
CA ILE A 508 7.21 22.10 -13.95
C ILE A 508 7.37 22.40 -12.46
N ILE A 509 8.42 21.86 -11.85
CA ILE A 509 8.74 22.08 -10.43
C ILE A 509 9.36 23.47 -10.24
N PHE A 510 10.31 23.83 -11.11
CA PHE A 510 10.81 25.19 -11.24
C PHE A 510 11.43 25.38 -12.64
N SER A 511 11.51 26.63 -13.08
CA SER A 511 12.07 27.03 -14.38
C SER A 511 13.50 27.56 -14.25
N GLU A 512 14.25 27.49 -15.34
CA GLU A 512 15.52 28.22 -15.46
C GLU A 512 15.30 29.72 -15.18
N GLY A 513 16.15 30.31 -14.34
CA GLY A 513 16.08 31.71 -13.94
C GLY A 513 15.25 31.99 -12.68
N ASP A 514 14.49 31.02 -12.18
CA ASP A 514 13.74 31.18 -10.92
C ASP A 514 14.69 31.33 -9.72
N ALA A 515 14.18 31.83 -8.60
CA ALA A 515 14.96 31.89 -7.36
C ALA A 515 15.27 30.48 -6.83
N GLY A 516 16.46 30.31 -6.26
CA GLY A 516 16.89 29.06 -5.63
C GLY A 516 16.72 29.08 -4.12
N ASP A 517 15.60 28.57 -3.61
CA ASP A 517 15.26 28.56 -2.18
C ASP A 517 15.07 27.16 -1.58
N SER A 518 15.14 26.11 -2.40
CA SER A 518 14.93 24.72 -1.99
C SER A 518 15.82 23.72 -2.73
N LEU A 519 16.03 22.56 -2.12
CA LEU A 519 16.59 21.36 -2.76
C LEU A 519 15.56 20.24 -2.68
N HIS A 520 15.44 19.44 -3.72
CA HIS A 520 14.48 18.33 -3.79
C HIS A 520 15.21 16.99 -3.88
N LEU A 521 14.85 16.05 -3.02
CA LEU A 521 15.22 14.63 -3.11
C LEU A 521 14.02 13.86 -3.68
N ILE A 522 14.19 13.13 -4.77
CA ILE A 522 13.10 12.41 -5.43
C ILE A 522 12.82 11.13 -4.64
N ARG A 523 11.62 11.01 -4.10
CA ARG A 523 11.19 9.86 -3.28
C ARG A 523 10.46 8.80 -4.12
N SER A 524 9.64 9.21 -5.07
CA SER A 524 9.01 8.34 -6.07
C SER A 524 8.83 9.12 -7.38
N GLY A 525 8.73 8.40 -8.50
CA GLY A 525 8.65 9.02 -9.83
C GLY A 525 9.99 9.49 -10.39
N SER A 526 9.95 10.47 -11.29
CA SER A 526 11.14 10.94 -12.03
C SER A 526 10.93 12.30 -12.68
N VAL A 527 12.05 13.00 -12.92
CA VAL A 527 12.06 14.34 -13.55
C VAL A 527 13.05 14.41 -14.71
N THR A 528 12.81 15.35 -15.60
CA THR A 528 13.70 15.78 -16.68
C THR A 528 14.32 17.13 -16.33
N VAL A 529 15.61 17.26 -16.64
CA VAL A 529 16.38 18.50 -16.52
C VAL A 529 16.55 19.07 -17.92
N SER A 530 16.11 20.30 -18.16
CA SER A 530 16.18 20.93 -19.48
C SER A 530 16.67 22.37 -19.40
N LYS A 531 17.29 22.87 -20.47
CA LYS A 531 17.80 24.23 -20.56
C LYS A 531 17.50 24.82 -21.93
N ILE A 532 17.27 26.14 -21.99
CA ILE A 532 17.13 26.83 -23.27
C ILE A 532 18.53 27.11 -23.82
N ILE A 533 18.86 26.53 -24.99
CA ILE A 533 20.13 26.74 -25.69
C ILE A 533 19.81 27.31 -27.08
N GLY A 534 20.08 28.60 -27.28
CA GLY A 534 19.59 29.33 -28.46
C GLY A 534 18.06 29.44 -28.39
N ASP A 535 17.37 29.03 -29.46
CA ASP A 535 15.91 29.03 -29.53
C ASP A 535 15.28 27.65 -29.23
N LYS A 536 16.06 26.65 -28.82
CA LYS A 536 15.59 25.27 -28.56
C LYS A 536 15.73 24.89 -27.09
N THR A 537 14.66 24.34 -26.51
CA THR A 537 14.73 23.64 -25.21
C THR A 537 15.45 22.31 -25.40
N THR A 538 16.56 22.11 -24.69
CA THR A 538 17.38 20.90 -24.77
C THR A 538 17.32 20.14 -23.44
N THR A 539 16.94 18.86 -23.49
CA THR A 539 16.97 17.97 -22.31
C THR A 539 18.41 17.56 -21.99
N LEU A 540 18.86 17.89 -20.79
CA LEU A 540 20.22 17.65 -20.31
C LEU A 540 20.36 16.30 -19.60
N ALA A 541 19.36 15.92 -18.80
CA ALA A 541 19.37 14.72 -17.98
C ALA A 541 17.97 14.24 -17.60
N TYR A 542 17.89 12.97 -17.18
CA TYR A 542 16.74 12.34 -16.54
C TYR A 542 17.16 11.89 -15.14
N LEU A 543 16.34 12.21 -14.13
CA LEU A 543 16.63 11.92 -12.72
C LEU A 543 15.46 11.12 -12.11
N PRO A 544 15.64 9.82 -11.83
CA PRO A 544 14.63 8.99 -11.18
C PRO A 544 14.71 9.05 -9.64
N ALA A 545 13.77 8.42 -8.94
CA ALA A 545 13.76 8.38 -7.47
C ALA A 545 15.07 7.89 -6.86
N GLY A 546 15.45 8.44 -5.71
CA GLY A 546 16.79 8.31 -5.13
C GLY A 546 17.77 9.38 -5.61
N ASN A 547 17.48 10.13 -6.68
CA ASN A 547 18.30 11.29 -7.09
C ASN A 547 17.81 12.59 -6.44
N TYR A 548 18.57 13.66 -6.64
CA TYR A 548 18.25 15.00 -6.14
C TYR A 548 18.53 16.08 -7.18
N PHE A 549 17.88 17.23 -7.00
CA PHE A 549 18.08 18.42 -7.83
C PHE A 549 17.86 19.72 -7.05
N GLY A 550 18.34 20.83 -7.61
CA GLY A 550 18.15 22.18 -7.06
C GLY A 550 19.28 22.65 -6.15
N GLU A 551 20.31 21.83 -5.93
CA GLU A 551 21.48 22.14 -5.12
C GLU A 551 22.30 23.32 -5.65
N MET A 552 22.40 23.45 -6.98
CA MET A 552 23.32 24.40 -7.62
C MET A 552 23.00 25.85 -7.25
N ALA A 553 21.71 26.18 -7.21
CA ALA A 553 21.23 27.52 -6.88
C ALA A 553 21.46 27.86 -5.40
N LEU A 554 21.46 26.85 -4.52
CA LEU A 554 21.73 27.02 -3.09
C LEU A 554 23.22 27.19 -2.79
N LEU A 555 24.09 26.49 -3.52
CA LEU A 555 25.54 26.51 -3.35
C LEU A 555 26.17 27.82 -3.86
N ASN A 556 25.73 28.28 -5.04
CA ASN A 556 26.32 29.42 -5.74
C ASN A 556 25.59 30.75 -5.51
N ASP A 557 24.53 30.74 -4.70
CA ASP A 557 23.61 31.87 -4.49
C ASP A 557 23.18 32.53 -5.82
N ALA A 558 22.78 31.68 -6.77
CA ALA A 558 22.44 32.04 -8.14
C ALA A 558 21.01 31.58 -8.47
N PRO A 559 20.37 32.12 -9.53
CA PRO A 559 19.11 31.60 -10.03
C PRO A 559 19.21 30.14 -10.47
N ARG A 560 18.06 29.45 -10.58
CA ARG A 560 17.97 28.07 -11.09
C ARG A 560 18.63 27.98 -12.46
N SER A 561 19.57 27.04 -12.61
CA SER A 561 20.41 26.91 -13.82
C SER A 561 19.75 26.15 -14.97
N ALA A 562 18.60 25.53 -14.72
CA ALA A 562 17.85 24.68 -15.63
C ALA A 562 16.38 24.57 -15.15
N THR A 563 15.49 24.21 -16.07
CA THR A 563 14.09 23.87 -15.81
C THR A 563 13.98 22.40 -15.41
N ILE A 564 13.24 22.12 -14.34
CA ILE A 564 12.90 20.77 -13.89
C ILE A 564 11.42 20.50 -14.15
N LYS A 565 11.14 19.44 -14.91
CA LYS A 565 9.79 19.01 -15.25
C LYS A 565 9.62 17.54 -14.94
N THR A 566 8.55 17.16 -14.27
CA THR A 566 8.26 15.74 -13.99
C THR A 566 8.04 14.96 -15.28
N ALA A 567 8.61 13.76 -15.36
CA ALA A 567 8.32 12.81 -16.43
C ALA A 567 7.04 12.01 -16.13
N VAL A 568 6.83 11.66 -14.86
CA VAL A 568 5.62 11.02 -14.34
C VAL A 568 5.20 11.61 -12.99
N ALA A 569 4.10 11.12 -12.41
CA ALA A 569 3.70 11.50 -11.06
C ALA A 569 4.89 11.29 -10.11
N THR A 570 5.31 12.34 -9.43
CA THR A 570 6.58 12.40 -8.70
C THR A 570 6.34 12.96 -7.31
N GLU A 571 6.86 12.29 -6.29
CA GLU A 571 6.92 12.80 -4.92
C GLU A 571 8.36 13.17 -4.59
N THR A 572 8.58 14.35 -4.01
CA THR A 572 9.90 14.78 -3.54
C THR A 572 9.87 15.19 -2.07
N ILE A 573 10.98 14.96 -1.38
CA ILE A 573 11.30 15.61 -0.11
C ILE A 573 11.94 16.94 -0.43
N VAL A 574 11.33 18.02 0.03
CA VAL A 574 11.81 19.39 -0.15
C VAL A 574 12.59 19.79 1.10
N LEU A 575 13.89 20.03 0.92
CA LEU A 575 14.76 20.59 1.94
C LEU A 575 14.79 22.11 1.78
N GLN A 576 14.49 22.83 2.87
CA GLN A 576 14.48 24.29 2.88
C GLN A 576 15.90 24.84 2.72
N GLY A 577 16.10 25.73 1.75
CA GLY A 577 17.43 26.23 1.38
C GLY A 577 18.13 26.98 2.50
N LYS A 578 17.38 27.67 3.37
CA LYS A 578 17.93 28.32 4.56
C LYS A 578 18.61 27.33 5.51
N GLU A 579 17.94 26.22 5.81
CA GLU A 579 18.45 25.19 6.73
C GLU A 579 19.58 24.40 6.09
N PHE A 580 19.47 24.10 4.79
CA PHE A 580 20.55 23.47 4.04
C PHE A 580 21.82 24.34 4.00
N ARG A 581 21.71 25.65 3.73
CA ARG A 581 22.86 26.58 3.77
C ARG A 581 23.48 26.65 5.16
N ARG A 582 22.67 26.57 6.22
CA ARG A 582 23.13 26.51 7.60
C ARG A 582 23.88 25.21 7.91
N LEU A 583 23.43 24.08 7.37
CA LEU A 583 24.16 22.81 7.46
C LEU A 583 25.53 22.92 6.80
N LEU A 584 25.60 23.49 5.59
CA LEU A 584 26.85 23.63 4.84
C LEU A 584 27.82 24.65 5.45
N SER A 585 27.32 25.70 6.10
CA SER A 585 28.20 26.66 6.78
C SER A 585 28.85 26.07 8.03
N LYS A 586 28.18 25.15 8.71
CA LYS A 586 28.74 24.36 9.82
C LYS A 586 29.71 23.27 9.34
N ASN A 587 29.58 22.83 8.08
CA ASN A 587 30.33 21.70 7.52
C ASN A 587 31.09 22.06 6.21
N PRO A 588 32.23 22.79 6.30
CA PRO A 588 32.96 23.27 5.13
C PRO A 588 33.45 22.17 4.17
N GLU A 589 33.82 20.99 4.69
CA GLU A 589 34.31 19.88 3.87
C GLU A 589 33.18 19.27 3.02
N THR A 590 32.00 19.10 3.59
CA THR A 590 30.79 18.69 2.86
C THR A 590 30.43 19.71 1.78
N LYS A 591 30.49 21.01 2.12
CA LYS A 591 30.27 22.09 1.16
C LYS A 591 31.21 22.00 -0.04
N LYS A 592 32.53 21.85 0.17
CA LYS A 592 33.51 21.71 -0.92
C LYS A 592 33.23 20.50 -1.81
N LYS A 593 32.87 19.34 -1.24
CA LYS A 593 32.52 18.14 -2.01
C LYS A 593 31.32 18.39 -2.92
N LEU A 594 30.28 19.05 -2.39
CA LEU A 594 29.09 19.39 -3.16
C LEU A 594 29.36 20.45 -4.23
N GLU A 595 30.18 21.45 -3.94
CA GLU A 595 30.63 22.44 -4.93
C GLU A 595 31.37 21.75 -6.09
N ALA A 596 32.28 20.81 -5.81
CA ALA A 596 32.97 20.04 -6.84
C ALA A 596 32.02 19.18 -7.70
N LEU A 597 31.04 18.52 -7.08
CA LEU A 597 30.01 17.75 -7.82
C LEU A 597 29.12 18.66 -8.68
N SER A 598 28.74 19.83 -8.15
CA SER A 598 27.95 20.85 -8.86
C SER A 598 28.72 21.42 -10.05
N GLU A 599 30.02 21.70 -9.90
CA GLU A 599 30.90 22.13 -10.99
C GLU A 599 31.02 21.05 -12.07
N ALA A 600 31.22 19.79 -11.69
CA ALA A 600 31.26 18.68 -12.64
C ALA A 600 29.94 18.53 -13.41
N ARG A 601 28.79 18.66 -12.74
CA ARG A 601 27.46 18.68 -13.37
C ARG A 601 27.31 19.86 -14.33
N SER A 602 27.76 21.05 -13.94
CA SER A 602 27.72 22.26 -14.77
C SER A 602 28.59 22.13 -16.04
N LEU A 603 29.80 21.58 -15.90
CA LEU A 603 30.70 21.30 -17.02
C LEU A 603 30.08 20.26 -17.96
N SER A 604 29.57 19.14 -17.46
CA SER A 604 28.87 18.13 -18.26
C SER A 604 27.70 18.73 -19.05
N ASN A 605 26.88 19.57 -18.40
CA ASN A 605 25.78 20.28 -19.03
C ASN A 605 26.23 21.28 -20.10
N THR A 606 27.43 21.87 -19.96
CA THR A 606 27.99 22.84 -20.91
C THR A 606 28.68 22.16 -22.09
N THR A 607 29.28 20.98 -21.88
CA THR A 607 30.03 20.23 -22.91
C THR A 607 29.11 19.48 -23.87
N LYS A 608 27.87 19.16 -23.46
CA LYS A 608 26.80 18.63 -24.34
C LYS A 608 26.34 19.60 -25.45
N LYS A 609 26.95 20.78 -25.58
CA LYS A 609 26.73 21.76 -26.66
C LYS A 609 27.16 21.30 -28.07
N SER A 610 27.81 20.14 -28.21
CA SER A 610 28.23 19.59 -29.52
C SER A 610 27.54 18.26 -29.87
N GLY A 611 26.28 18.33 -30.34
CA GLY A 611 25.90 17.83 -31.66
C GLY A 611 25.61 16.34 -31.95
N GLN A 612 25.66 15.39 -31.00
CA GLN A 612 25.21 14.01 -31.29
C GLN A 612 24.60 13.26 -30.10
N GLY A 613 25.11 13.47 -28.87
CA GLY A 613 24.59 12.80 -27.66
C GLY A 613 23.30 13.40 -27.09
N THR A 614 23.00 14.68 -27.38
CA THR A 614 21.79 15.36 -26.92
C THR A 614 20.54 14.86 -27.62
N ASP A 615 20.62 14.64 -28.94
CA ASP A 615 19.49 14.19 -29.75
C ASP A 615 19.06 12.77 -29.37
N ILE A 616 20.01 11.91 -28.95
CA ILE A 616 19.74 10.55 -28.48
C ILE A 616 19.03 10.58 -27.12
N VAL A 617 19.48 11.42 -26.17
CA VAL A 617 18.83 11.52 -24.86
C VAL A 617 17.43 12.13 -24.99
N GLU A 618 17.28 13.19 -25.78
CA GLU A 618 15.98 13.80 -26.09
C GLU A 618 15.04 12.77 -26.74
N PHE A 619 15.51 12.04 -27.75
CA PHE A 619 14.79 10.95 -28.38
C PHE A 619 14.37 9.85 -27.39
N MET A 620 15.28 9.36 -26.54
CA MET A 620 14.98 8.34 -25.54
C MET A 620 13.89 8.82 -24.58
N MET A 621 13.91 10.08 -24.18
CA MET A 621 12.90 10.67 -23.31
C MET A 621 11.55 10.84 -24.02
N GLU A 622 11.53 11.38 -25.24
CA GLU A 622 10.32 11.51 -26.06
C GLU A 622 9.66 10.17 -26.32
N GLN A 623 10.47 9.13 -26.52
CA GLN A 623 9.95 7.79 -26.69
C GLN A 623 9.42 7.22 -25.39
N GLY A 624 9.79 7.73 -24.22
CA GLY A 624 9.43 7.19 -22.91
C GLY A 624 10.32 6.04 -22.46
N LEU A 625 11.57 5.99 -22.95
CA LEU A 625 12.58 5.02 -22.53
C LEU A 625 13.17 5.34 -21.16
N GLY A 626 12.92 6.52 -20.59
CA GLY A 626 13.34 6.86 -19.23
C GLY A 626 12.74 5.95 -18.16
N GLU A 627 11.54 5.42 -18.39
CA GLU A 627 10.91 4.44 -17.50
C GLU A 627 11.16 3.00 -17.92
N ALA A 628 11.84 2.75 -19.04
CA ALA A 628 12.08 1.39 -19.52
C ALA A 628 13.14 0.74 -18.63
N THR A 629 12.89 -0.49 -18.18
CA THR A 629 13.93 -1.24 -17.47
C THR A 629 14.73 -2.11 -18.42
N ASP A 630 14.12 -2.45 -19.56
CA ASP A 630 14.72 -3.23 -20.63
C ASP A 630 14.03 -2.84 -21.95
N VAL A 631 14.81 -2.41 -22.94
CA VAL A 631 14.30 -2.02 -24.27
C VAL A 631 14.95 -2.85 -25.36
N LEU A 632 14.15 -3.30 -26.32
CA LEU A 632 14.66 -3.86 -27.57
C LEU A 632 15.07 -2.73 -28.50
N LEU A 633 16.31 -2.75 -28.96
CA LEU A 633 16.86 -1.84 -29.97
C LEU A 633 17.35 -2.63 -31.17
N ILE A 634 17.28 -2.03 -32.35
CA ILE A 634 17.81 -2.60 -33.59
C ILE A 634 18.79 -1.61 -34.21
N ASP A 635 20.05 -2.02 -34.35
CA ASP A 635 21.05 -1.27 -35.10
C ASP A 635 20.79 -1.43 -36.61
N GLU A 636 20.33 -0.36 -37.25
CA GLU A 636 20.00 -0.38 -38.68
C GLU A 636 21.24 -0.55 -39.57
N SER A 637 22.45 -0.24 -39.07
CA SER A 637 23.68 -0.47 -39.82
C SER A 637 24.05 -1.96 -39.93
N LEU A 638 23.56 -2.78 -39.00
CA LEU A 638 23.77 -4.24 -38.97
C LEU A 638 22.53 -5.03 -39.41
N CYS A 639 21.34 -4.42 -39.38
CA CYS A 639 20.09 -5.10 -39.68
C CYS A 639 19.93 -5.36 -41.18
N VAL A 640 19.87 -6.63 -41.56
CA VAL A 640 19.62 -7.06 -42.95
C VAL A 640 18.14 -7.30 -43.27
N ARG A 641 17.22 -6.90 -42.37
CA ARG A 641 15.75 -7.02 -42.53
C ARG A 641 15.28 -8.43 -42.93
N CYS A 642 15.82 -9.47 -42.29
CA CYS A 642 15.47 -10.87 -42.56
C CYS A 642 14.24 -11.40 -41.80
N ASP A 643 13.65 -10.58 -40.92
CA ASP A 643 12.50 -10.88 -40.04
C ASP A 643 12.65 -12.08 -39.10
N HIS A 644 13.88 -12.57 -38.90
CA HIS A 644 14.13 -13.70 -38.00
C HIS A 644 13.74 -13.37 -36.54
N CYS A 645 13.88 -12.12 -36.11
CA CYS A 645 13.52 -11.70 -34.76
C CYS A 645 12.00 -11.83 -34.49
N GLU A 646 11.15 -11.47 -35.45
CA GLU A 646 9.69 -11.63 -35.34
C GLU A 646 9.26 -13.08 -35.50
N LYS A 647 9.79 -13.79 -36.50
CA LYS A 647 9.46 -15.21 -36.72
C LYS A 647 9.80 -16.08 -35.52
N ALA A 648 10.95 -15.84 -34.90
CA ALA A 648 11.35 -16.54 -33.68
C ALA A 648 10.47 -16.17 -32.47
N CYS A 649 10.06 -14.90 -32.36
CA CYS A 649 9.13 -14.46 -31.33
C CYS A 649 7.77 -15.17 -31.48
N ALA A 650 7.17 -15.11 -32.67
CA ALA A 650 5.91 -15.78 -32.97
C ALA A 650 5.97 -17.29 -32.72
N GLY A 651 7.03 -17.96 -33.19
CA GLY A 651 7.23 -19.40 -32.98
C GLY A 651 7.32 -19.79 -31.50
N THR A 652 7.89 -18.91 -30.66
CA THR A 652 7.98 -19.11 -29.21
C THR A 652 6.62 -18.90 -28.52
N HIS A 653 5.81 -17.97 -29.01
CA HIS A 653 4.55 -17.56 -28.37
C HIS A 653 3.29 -17.97 -29.15
N GLY A 654 3.24 -19.23 -29.61
CA GLY A 654 2.03 -19.83 -30.16
C GLY A 654 1.51 -19.19 -31.45
N GLY A 655 2.41 -18.64 -32.26
CA GLY A 655 2.14 -18.02 -33.56
C GLY A 655 1.89 -16.52 -33.53
N SER A 656 1.87 -15.86 -32.36
CA SER A 656 1.69 -14.41 -32.24
C SER A 656 3.02 -13.74 -31.89
N SER A 657 3.54 -12.89 -32.78
CA SER A 657 4.72 -12.08 -32.46
C SER A 657 4.36 -11.01 -31.43
N MET A 658 5.20 -10.88 -30.40
CA MET A 658 5.10 -9.83 -29.39
C MET A 658 6.00 -8.62 -29.69
N LEU A 659 6.44 -8.55 -30.95
CA LEU A 659 7.37 -7.62 -31.52
C LEU A 659 6.83 -7.20 -32.88
N ASP A 660 6.82 -5.91 -33.14
CA ASP A 660 6.73 -5.33 -34.48
C ASP A 660 8.05 -4.62 -34.78
N ARG A 661 8.85 -5.20 -35.70
CA ARG A 661 10.19 -4.74 -36.09
C ARG A 661 10.14 -3.49 -36.96
N GLU A 662 9.02 -3.22 -37.62
CA GLU A 662 8.91 -2.08 -38.53
C GLU A 662 8.30 -0.86 -37.85
N ALA A 663 7.43 -1.08 -36.88
CA ALA A 663 6.81 -0.02 -36.11
C ALA A 663 7.77 0.58 -35.09
N GLY A 664 7.83 1.90 -35.09
CA GLY A 664 8.59 2.68 -34.12
C GLY A 664 9.55 3.66 -34.81
N PRO A 665 10.14 4.57 -34.05
CA PRO A 665 11.02 5.58 -34.63
C PRO A 665 12.47 5.14 -34.70
N THR A 666 13.20 5.75 -35.65
CA THR A 666 14.64 5.57 -35.82
C THR A 666 15.35 6.91 -35.62
N VAL A 667 16.38 6.93 -34.78
CA VAL A 667 17.27 8.09 -34.58
C VAL A 667 18.72 7.62 -34.56
N ALA A 668 19.59 8.35 -35.27
CA ALA A 668 21.04 8.06 -35.34
C ALA A 668 21.40 6.60 -35.71
N GLY A 669 20.61 5.98 -36.61
CA GLY A 669 20.81 4.59 -37.05
C GLY A 669 20.30 3.52 -36.08
N LEU A 670 19.55 3.92 -35.05
CA LEU A 670 18.96 3.03 -34.06
C LEU A 670 17.45 3.08 -34.14
N HIS A 671 16.86 1.91 -34.36
CA HIS A 671 15.43 1.74 -34.41
C HIS A 671 14.92 1.21 -33.07
N VAL A 672 13.87 1.84 -32.53
CA VAL A 672 13.16 1.40 -31.32
C VAL A 672 11.88 0.70 -31.77
N PRO A 673 11.90 -0.63 -32.00
CA PRO A 673 10.72 -1.36 -32.43
C PRO A 673 9.61 -1.35 -31.37
N THR A 674 8.38 -1.59 -31.79
CA THR A 674 7.25 -1.74 -30.87
C THR A 674 7.34 -3.08 -30.16
N SER A 675 7.89 -3.04 -28.95
CA SER A 675 8.00 -4.18 -28.04
C SER A 675 7.89 -3.71 -26.60
N CYS A 676 7.47 -4.60 -25.69
CA CYS A 676 7.32 -4.23 -24.29
C CYS A 676 8.65 -3.78 -23.67
N ARG A 677 8.58 -2.71 -22.88
CA ARG A 677 9.72 -2.04 -22.23
C ARG A 677 9.93 -2.42 -20.76
N HIS A 678 9.06 -3.32 -20.28
CA HIS A 678 9.06 -3.82 -18.90
C HIS A 678 9.11 -2.72 -17.84
N CYS A 679 8.46 -1.59 -18.13
CA CYS A 679 8.63 -0.28 -17.47
C CYS A 679 8.72 -0.35 -15.95
N GLU A 680 9.61 0.43 -15.36
CA GLU A 680 9.84 0.56 -13.92
C GLU A 680 8.53 0.67 -13.12
N HIS A 681 7.60 1.50 -13.60
CA HIS A 681 6.21 1.51 -13.16
C HIS A 681 5.33 0.91 -14.26
N PRO A 682 4.96 -0.39 -14.19
CA PRO A 682 4.20 -1.00 -15.27
C PRO A 682 2.77 -0.42 -15.30
N HIS A 683 2.54 0.56 -16.17
CA HIS A 683 1.21 1.15 -16.38
C HIS A 683 0.15 0.08 -16.67
N CYS A 684 0.56 -0.98 -17.38
CA CYS A 684 -0.28 -2.14 -17.69
C CYS A 684 -0.70 -2.97 -16.47
N MET A 685 0.03 -2.94 -15.36
CA MET A 685 -0.26 -3.70 -14.13
C MET A 685 -1.27 -2.96 -13.24
N LYS A 686 -1.30 -1.62 -13.31
CA LYS A 686 -2.10 -0.76 -12.42
C LYS A 686 -3.58 -1.12 -12.37
N ASP A 687 -4.14 -1.62 -13.47
CA ASP A 687 -5.56 -1.96 -13.57
C ASP A 687 -5.78 -3.32 -14.26
N CYS A 688 -5.10 -4.38 -13.80
CA CYS A 688 -5.41 -5.75 -14.24
C CYS A 688 -6.42 -6.41 -13.28
N PRO A 689 -7.73 -6.49 -13.60
CA PRO A 689 -8.69 -7.03 -12.65
C PRO A 689 -8.53 -8.49 -12.24
N PRO A 690 -8.15 -9.43 -13.13
CA PRO A 690 -7.87 -10.79 -12.68
C PRO A 690 -6.52 -10.90 -11.94
N ASP A 691 -5.81 -9.79 -11.75
CA ASP A 691 -4.39 -9.76 -11.36
C ASP A 691 -3.58 -10.75 -12.19
N ALA A 692 -3.70 -10.64 -13.51
CA ALA A 692 -3.02 -11.52 -14.45
C ALA A 692 -1.69 -10.94 -14.93
N ILE A 693 -1.27 -9.77 -14.43
CA ILE A 693 -0.02 -9.13 -14.85
C ILE A 693 0.89 -9.09 -13.64
N HIS A 694 1.96 -9.84 -13.70
CA HIS A 694 2.92 -9.94 -12.60
C HIS A 694 4.29 -9.50 -13.07
N ARG A 695 5.16 -9.31 -12.09
CA ARG A 695 6.56 -8.99 -12.30
C ARG A 695 7.40 -10.01 -11.56
N THR A 696 8.38 -10.57 -12.26
CA THR A 696 9.39 -11.47 -11.69
C THR A 696 10.36 -10.69 -10.81
N ALA A 697 11.21 -11.41 -10.06
CA ALA A 697 12.31 -10.80 -9.32
C ALA A 697 13.28 -10.05 -10.23
N ASP A 698 13.49 -10.49 -11.48
CA ASP A 698 14.42 -9.85 -12.43
C ASP A 698 13.79 -8.67 -13.21
N GLY A 699 12.46 -8.52 -13.11
CA GLY A 699 11.73 -7.36 -13.63
C GLY A 699 10.88 -7.56 -14.84
N GLU A 700 10.89 -8.76 -15.41
CA GLU A 700 10.02 -9.10 -16.51
C GLU A 700 8.57 -8.98 -16.06
N VAL A 701 7.91 -7.94 -16.56
CA VAL A 701 6.46 -7.88 -16.51
C VAL A 701 5.92 -8.94 -17.47
N TYR A 702 5.00 -9.79 -17.04
CA TYR A 702 4.41 -10.84 -17.87
C TYR A 702 2.92 -11.01 -17.60
N ILE A 703 2.22 -11.67 -18.53
CA ILE A 703 0.79 -11.96 -18.42
C ILE A 703 0.64 -13.45 -18.09
N ALA A 704 -0.01 -13.76 -16.98
CA ALA A 704 -0.32 -15.12 -16.54
C ALA A 704 -1.61 -15.69 -17.17
N ASP A 705 -1.79 -17.00 -17.01
CA ASP A 705 -2.86 -17.76 -17.67
C ASP A 705 -4.28 -17.38 -17.22
N ASN A 706 -4.42 -16.73 -16.05
CA ASN A 706 -5.66 -16.17 -15.51
C ASN A 706 -6.14 -14.89 -16.26
N CYS A 707 -5.43 -14.43 -17.29
CA CYS A 707 -5.89 -13.32 -18.13
C CYS A 707 -7.26 -13.61 -18.78
N ILE A 708 -8.22 -12.71 -18.54
CA ILE A 708 -9.60 -12.79 -19.05
C ILE A 708 -9.80 -12.02 -20.36
N GLY A 709 -8.77 -11.34 -20.86
CA GLY A 709 -8.83 -10.62 -22.14
C GLY A 709 -9.65 -9.31 -22.15
N CYS A 710 -9.75 -8.62 -21.01
CA CYS A 710 -10.53 -7.37 -20.87
C CYS A 710 -9.95 -6.14 -21.61
N GLY A 711 -8.63 -6.16 -21.89
CA GLY A 711 -7.95 -5.13 -22.66
C GLY A 711 -7.52 -3.88 -21.89
N ASN A 712 -7.73 -3.78 -20.57
CA ASN A 712 -7.23 -2.66 -19.77
C ASN A 712 -5.75 -2.37 -19.96
N CYS A 713 -4.94 -3.42 -19.89
CA CYS A 713 -3.50 -3.31 -20.09
C CYS A 713 -3.12 -2.73 -21.46
N VAL A 714 -3.94 -2.95 -22.51
CA VAL A 714 -3.77 -2.32 -23.83
C VAL A 714 -4.01 -0.82 -23.76
N ARG A 715 -5.10 -0.39 -23.12
CA ARG A 715 -5.44 1.03 -22.94
C ARG A 715 -4.43 1.76 -22.05
N ASN A 716 -3.99 1.10 -20.99
CA ASN A 716 -3.10 1.68 -20.00
C ASN A 716 -1.66 1.71 -20.46
N CYS A 717 -1.26 0.91 -21.46
CA CYS A 717 0.09 0.97 -21.95
C CYS A 717 0.28 2.24 -22.82
N PRO A 718 1.02 3.25 -22.35
CA PRO A 718 1.21 4.49 -23.11
C PRO A 718 2.01 4.27 -24.39
N TYR A 719 2.65 3.11 -24.53
CA TYR A 719 3.53 2.76 -25.63
C TYR A 719 2.87 1.84 -26.66
N GLY A 720 1.62 1.42 -26.45
CA GLY A 720 0.88 0.59 -27.42
C GLY A 720 1.47 -0.81 -27.65
N VAL A 721 2.24 -1.35 -26.71
CA VAL A 721 3.01 -2.60 -26.91
C VAL A 721 2.25 -3.88 -26.55
N ILE A 722 1.05 -3.74 -25.97
CA ILE A 722 0.20 -4.88 -25.57
C ILE A 722 -0.89 -5.05 -26.61
N GLN A 723 -1.11 -6.28 -27.06
CA GLN A 723 -2.06 -6.60 -28.12
C GLN A 723 -3.07 -7.64 -27.65
N MET A 724 -4.21 -7.74 -28.33
CA MET A 724 -5.20 -8.79 -28.09
C MET A 724 -5.04 -9.88 -29.15
N ALA A 725 -4.59 -11.07 -28.73
CA ALA A 725 -4.34 -12.20 -29.63
C ALA A 725 -4.99 -13.50 -29.14
N ALA A 726 -5.37 -14.35 -30.08
CA ALA A 726 -5.80 -15.72 -29.80
C ALA A 726 -4.55 -16.61 -29.68
N ILE A 727 -4.26 -17.13 -28.48
CA ILE A 727 -3.07 -17.95 -28.24
C ILE A 727 -3.38 -19.42 -28.56
N ARG A 728 -2.63 -20.04 -29.48
CA ARG A 728 -2.66 -21.50 -29.70
C ARG A 728 -1.60 -22.18 -28.83
N LYS A 729 -2.03 -23.12 -27.97
CA LYS A 729 -1.10 -23.91 -27.12
C LYS A 729 -0.40 -25.06 -27.86
N GLU A 730 -0.91 -25.49 -29.02
CA GLU A 730 -0.32 -26.55 -29.84
C GLU A 730 -0.15 -26.14 -31.31
N PRO A 731 0.90 -26.63 -32.01
CA PRO A 731 1.11 -26.38 -33.43
C PRO A 731 -0.02 -27.01 -34.26
N ALA A 732 -0.53 -26.27 -35.26
CA ALA A 732 -1.67 -26.70 -36.08
C ALA A 732 -1.32 -27.87 -37.03
N THR A 733 -0.03 -28.10 -37.26
CA THR A 733 0.49 -29.14 -38.16
C THR A 733 1.43 -30.10 -37.42
N PRO A 734 1.31 -31.43 -37.59
CA PRO A 734 2.25 -32.39 -37.01
C PRO A 734 3.68 -32.22 -37.52
N LEU A 735 4.67 -32.42 -36.65
CA LEU A 735 6.12 -32.21 -36.91
C LEU A 735 6.62 -32.89 -38.20
N TRP A 736 6.14 -34.09 -38.51
CA TRP A 736 6.54 -34.80 -39.73
C TRP A 736 6.08 -34.10 -41.02
N LYS A 737 4.92 -33.42 -41.02
CA LYS A 737 4.45 -32.63 -42.17
C LYS A 737 5.22 -31.32 -42.32
N GLN A 738 5.64 -30.72 -41.21
CA GLN A 738 6.49 -29.53 -41.21
C GLN A 738 7.85 -29.83 -41.85
N ILE A 739 8.48 -30.95 -41.47
CA ILE A 739 9.79 -31.37 -41.99
C ILE A 739 9.73 -31.76 -43.47
N ILE A 740 8.70 -32.52 -43.89
CA ILE A 740 8.64 -33.06 -45.26
C ILE A 740 8.18 -32.02 -46.29
N PHE A 741 7.27 -31.11 -45.90
CA PHE A 741 6.59 -30.22 -46.85
C PHE A 741 6.80 -28.73 -46.55
N GLY A 742 7.57 -28.38 -45.51
CA GLY A 742 7.87 -26.98 -45.16
C GLY A 742 6.64 -26.17 -44.71
N PHE A 743 5.59 -26.84 -44.20
CA PHE A 743 4.39 -26.16 -43.74
C PHE A 743 4.65 -25.37 -42.46
N ASP A 744 4.07 -24.16 -42.41
CA ASP A 744 4.06 -23.31 -41.23
C ASP A 744 3.38 -24.03 -40.05
N PRO A 745 4.02 -24.12 -38.86
CA PRO A 745 3.41 -24.62 -37.63
C PRO A 745 2.16 -23.85 -37.19
N TYR A 746 2.05 -22.57 -37.56
CA TYR A 746 0.99 -21.65 -37.14
C TYR A 746 0.49 -20.79 -38.32
N PRO A 747 -0.30 -21.35 -39.26
CA PRO A 747 -0.81 -20.59 -40.40
C PRO A 747 -1.68 -19.40 -39.97
N GLU A 748 -1.53 -18.25 -40.67
CA GLU A 748 -2.13 -16.93 -40.37
C GLU A 748 -3.66 -16.89 -40.26
N THR A 749 -4.37 -17.95 -40.67
CA THR A 749 -5.83 -18.01 -40.57
C THR A 749 -6.27 -18.12 -39.10
N GLN A 750 -6.41 -16.96 -38.46
CA GLN A 750 -7.03 -16.82 -37.16
C GLN A 750 -8.52 -17.16 -37.26
N ASP A 751 -9.00 -17.98 -36.34
CA ASP A 751 -10.43 -18.10 -36.06
C ASP A 751 -10.88 -16.77 -35.45
N LYS A 752 -11.69 -16.01 -36.19
CA LYS A 752 -12.10 -14.65 -35.78
C LYS A 752 -12.95 -14.65 -34.50
N ASP A 753 -13.51 -15.80 -34.14
CA ASP A 753 -14.42 -15.96 -33.01
C ASP A 753 -13.73 -16.54 -31.75
N ALA A 754 -12.43 -16.82 -31.80
CA ALA A 754 -11.69 -17.35 -30.64
C ALA A 754 -11.48 -16.27 -29.55
N PRO A 755 -11.63 -16.62 -28.26
CA PRO A 755 -11.41 -15.67 -27.16
C PRO A 755 -9.97 -15.18 -27.15
N LYS A 756 -9.78 -13.87 -27.29
CA LYS A 756 -8.47 -13.22 -27.30
C LYS A 756 -8.00 -12.94 -25.87
N LYS A 757 -6.71 -13.16 -25.62
CA LYS A 757 -6.04 -12.72 -24.40
C LYS A 757 -5.11 -11.57 -24.71
N ALA A 758 -4.83 -10.77 -23.69
CA ALA A 758 -3.78 -9.77 -23.79
C ALA A 758 -2.45 -10.50 -23.91
N VAL A 759 -1.62 -10.04 -24.84
CA VAL A 759 -0.29 -10.58 -25.09
C VAL A 759 0.70 -9.44 -25.20
N LYS A 760 1.90 -9.68 -24.70
CA LYS A 760 3.02 -8.74 -24.76
C LYS A 760 4.31 -9.53 -24.65
N CYS A 761 5.44 -8.88 -24.96
CA CYS A 761 6.73 -9.52 -24.76
C CYS A 761 6.93 -9.77 -23.26
N ASP A 762 7.27 -10.99 -22.89
CA ASP A 762 7.60 -11.46 -21.53
C ASP A 762 9.11 -11.74 -21.39
N MET A 763 9.92 -11.21 -22.31
CA MET A 763 11.36 -11.48 -22.45
C MET A 763 11.72 -12.96 -22.60
N CYS A 764 10.76 -13.81 -22.96
CA CYS A 764 10.92 -15.25 -22.94
C CYS A 764 11.46 -15.74 -21.58
N LYS A 765 10.96 -15.17 -20.47
CA LYS A 765 11.40 -15.43 -19.09
C LYS A 765 11.53 -16.92 -18.72
N ASP A 766 10.73 -17.78 -19.35
CA ASP A 766 10.72 -19.22 -19.07
C ASP A 766 11.77 -20.00 -19.90
N LEU A 767 12.55 -19.32 -20.76
CA LEU A 767 13.63 -19.91 -21.56
C LEU A 767 15.01 -19.54 -21.00
N ALA A 768 15.80 -20.55 -20.63
CA ALA A 768 17.17 -20.36 -20.13
C ALA A 768 18.12 -19.59 -21.09
N GLY A 769 17.80 -19.55 -22.39
CA GLY A 769 18.56 -18.81 -23.39
C GLY A 769 18.20 -17.32 -23.52
N GLY A 770 17.21 -16.80 -22.78
CA GLY A 770 16.74 -15.40 -22.84
C GLY A 770 15.75 -15.09 -23.98
N PRO A 771 15.72 -13.85 -24.52
CA PRO A 771 14.80 -13.44 -25.59
C PRO A 771 15.09 -14.12 -26.94
N ALA A 772 14.10 -14.79 -27.51
CA ALA A 772 14.23 -15.48 -28.80
C ALA A 772 14.53 -14.53 -29.98
N CYS A 773 13.97 -13.31 -29.95
CA CYS A 773 14.17 -12.31 -30.99
C CYS A 773 15.63 -11.83 -31.13
N VAL A 774 16.36 -11.77 -30.01
CA VAL A 774 17.80 -11.43 -29.97
C VAL A 774 18.63 -12.60 -30.48
N ARG A 775 18.41 -13.80 -29.92
CA ARG A 775 19.17 -15.01 -30.32
C ARG A 775 19.03 -15.37 -31.80
N ALA A 776 17.87 -15.10 -32.39
CA ALA A 776 17.61 -15.42 -33.79
C ALA A 776 18.23 -14.40 -34.78
N CYS A 777 18.76 -13.27 -34.29
CA CYS A 777 19.35 -12.25 -35.14
C CYS A 777 20.73 -12.72 -35.67
N PRO A 778 20.89 -12.98 -36.98
CA PRO A 778 22.13 -13.55 -37.52
C PRO A 778 23.30 -12.56 -37.55
N THR A 779 23.01 -11.26 -37.50
CA THR A 779 24.02 -10.19 -37.54
C THR A 779 24.29 -9.56 -36.18
N GLY A 780 23.55 -9.97 -35.14
CA GLY A 780 23.62 -9.34 -33.81
C GLY A 780 23.01 -7.94 -33.75
N ALA A 781 22.24 -7.52 -34.77
CA ALA A 781 21.64 -6.18 -34.84
C ALA A 781 20.57 -5.92 -33.78
N ALA A 782 19.83 -6.95 -33.33
CA ALA A 782 18.78 -6.82 -32.32
C ALA A 782 19.35 -7.08 -30.92
N ILE A 783 19.26 -6.10 -30.03
CA ILE A 783 19.78 -6.17 -28.66
C ILE A 783 18.72 -5.73 -27.64
N ARG A 784 18.79 -6.30 -26.45
CA ARG A 784 17.98 -5.91 -25.28
C ARG A 784 18.94 -5.32 -24.26
N VAL A 785 18.70 -4.06 -23.86
CA VAL A 785 19.61 -3.29 -23.00
C VAL A 785 18.80 -2.40 -22.06
N SER A 786 19.39 -2.06 -20.90
CA SER A 786 18.84 -0.98 -20.08
C SER A 786 19.15 0.39 -20.72
N PRO A 787 18.36 1.44 -20.43
CA PRO A 787 18.66 2.78 -20.91
C PRO A 787 20.06 3.29 -20.50
N GLU A 788 20.54 2.88 -19.32
CA GLU A 788 21.81 3.31 -18.74
C GLU A 788 23.02 2.63 -19.40
N GLU A 789 22.93 1.32 -19.64
CA GLU A 789 23.93 0.56 -20.39
C GLU A 789 24.11 1.12 -21.80
N PHE A 790 23.00 1.45 -22.46
CA PHE A 790 23.01 1.96 -23.81
C PHE A 790 23.72 3.32 -23.95
N ILE A 791 23.43 4.27 -23.05
CA ILE A 791 24.10 5.58 -23.03
C ILE A 791 25.62 5.39 -22.91
N THR A 792 26.05 4.42 -22.10
CA THR A 792 27.46 4.11 -21.88
C THR A 792 28.11 3.48 -23.12
N MET A 793 27.42 2.56 -23.81
CA MET A 793 27.93 1.87 -25.01
C MET A 793 28.19 2.79 -26.22
N LYS A 794 27.39 3.85 -26.39
CA LYS A 794 27.56 4.82 -27.49
C LYS A 794 28.48 5.99 -27.17
N LEU A 795 28.78 6.24 -25.89
CA LEU A 795 29.80 7.24 -25.50
C LEU A 795 31.22 6.69 -25.62
N GLN A 796 31.39 5.37 -25.71
CA GLN A 796 32.68 4.68 -25.83
C GLN A 796 33.07 4.32 -27.28
N ASN A 797 32.15 4.43 -28.23
CA ASN A 797 32.36 4.23 -29.68
C ASN A 797 32.15 5.54 -30.43
#